data_AF-A0A2B4SVR4-F1
#
_entry.id   AF-A0A2B4SVR4-F1
#
_cell.length_a   1.000
_cell.length_b   1.000
_cell.length_c   1.000
_cell.angle_alpha   90.00
_cell.angle_beta   90.00
_cell.angle_gamma   90.00
#
_symmetry.space_group_name_H-M   'P 1'
#
loop_
_entity.id
_entity.type
_entity.pdbx_description
1 polymer ?
#
loop_
_entity_poly.entity_id
_entity_poly.type
_entity_poly.pdbx_seq_one_letter_code
_entity_poly.pdbx_strand_id
1 'polypeptide(L)'
;METKESNLNPGISRKKAAQEKKAAAKRAREKAYYQQNKEKKIAQIKERRKKLQAEKSIRPQTRSIAEKTKRQQKETEHREASRTAAQEKRDKKRQQTRERVRKYREKKRTKAQDYDNIVDYPGFANRMSKKRATDKVKKTLPSTPRKKAEIVQSIVKSPRTRKVLCEGGLLKTPEDEKETETLRALASDISEGLSHVKRSGSNEKRTVFKAFKSLAFGEEIKKAKAKKSVGKLVNLGEKSISRAIEHREKILKGEVENWLYAKRKVRGDALTDEESKVIYDYWTNTASRPTGDKKDFSRKRIGKKEYIHHAKHVLEKTQTEAFIEFTNLHPEIKVKQRKFETLKPFFVRQARERDRKSCLCRKHVETQIVFSTCMKFRKAAMKTSAGEDTSVLVPKTLSEVVESTLCSKPEGAPFHNIKCLQRECDQCGVALFKLLPTETSDEGSVKWSRYDYIPTGKFLANGQEKKKIALIQKETPPSELFQYFRELLAVYPSHSFMAKWQREQLDNLLDNLPVGHVVCVHDYSEGYTCRQQDEIQSEYFDVAKVSLHVTILHRHAVEEVDGVASTEEDPHLVKEHIFVISDDPVQDYDSVHTMQEFIQNYLTNDLGYNTQMMHEFTDGCAAQYKSRHCIGDLSCSLADFGFPIQRNYFETSHAKGEQDAAGSHVKQKVSQAVLRRTATITSARSMHDFLVQHFSQPAPSSFSARTKSVQLKRRIFHFVPSSGEGSVVRNRAGRKFTELKGIRKLHCVKTTPQQGKVFVRHRSCYCISCIVNDEENCTNKAWLDEWKMVELAREGDLATTRQATEAPILDHDTASYIADLASKGSTVAIAAEDDPVYDFYLLQVTSDGVEELDSNVTDDYQCHYYRGDRVLKGHFYIRENIHDMTFTIDEKRKAFVHAATVRHICGDLPVRKRGRKSIYKLPLKENEEIIASMAEIGVKSVKKIITDNTTLNGSLDTNSLQHAVLQYRNIPDPNTQLSPAECVFSSPIKDFIPILPGHYQPHPTWSDTLATREDALRNRHMKAAERWSEHTTRLPPLAVSNHMCIQNQTGPYPTRWDKWSIAIKVHQFDQYVLRIDGSGRMTTRNRKFSRKYLPVQTLLPRLTIDDDLQHLTLLLSKPIKQAKSNPVTAPTPAKPSHHLNHHLQRHKVAHSQQQKSPLRIPWRQQAQIHP
;
A
#
# COMPACT_ATOMS: atom_id res chain seq x y z
N MET A 1 67.31 70.54 -50.23
CA MET A 1 67.82 71.02 -51.53
C MET A 1 68.18 69.82 -52.39
N GLU A 2 67.95 69.79 -53.70
CA GLU A 2 66.90 70.43 -54.50
C GLU A 2 66.92 69.82 -55.92
N THR A 3 65.76 69.62 -56.54
CA THR A 3 65.44 69.52 -58.00
C THR A 3 64.03 68.93 -58.12
N LYS A 4 63.07 69.67 -58.70
CA LYS A 4 62.62 69.59 -60.12
C LYS A 4 62.06 68.19 -60.50
N GLU A 5 60.90 68.03 -61.15
CA GLU A 5 60.20 68.95 -62.08
C GLU A 5 58.73 68.54 -62.37
N SER A 6 57.90 69.52 -62.75
CA SER A 6 56.84 69.55 -63.79
C SER A 6 55.57 68.63 -63.84
N ASN A 7 54.42 69.31 -64.06
CA ASN A 7 53.37 69.13 -65.10
C ASN A 7 52.17 68.14 -65.05
N LEU A 8 50.96 68.74 -65.17
CA LEU A 8 49.77 68.39 -66.02
C LEU A 8 49.04 67.03 -65.79
N ASN A 9 47.73 66.80 -66.00
CA ASN A 9 46.58 67.54 -66.60
C ASN A 9 45.22 67.03 -65.96
N PRO A 10 43.96 67.25 -66.46
CA PRO A 10 42.81 67.53 -65.57
C PRO A 10 41.54 66.64 -65.74
N GLY A 11 40.48 66.96 -64.98
CA GLY A 11 39.09 66.82 -65.43
C GLY A 11 38.29 65.54 -65.07
N ILE A 12 37.40 65.64 -64.07
CA ILE A 12 36.22 64.77 -63.95
C ILE A 12 34.95 65.62 -63.97
N SER A 13 34.09 65.36 -64.96
CA SER A 13 32.99 66.24 -65.38
C SER A 13 31.87 66.44 -64.33
N ARG A 14 31.37 67.69 -64.25
CA ARG A 14 30.15 68.09 -63.52
C ARG A 14 28.93 67.19 -63.84
N LYS A 15 28.87 66.56 -65.03
CA LYS A 15 27.82 65.59 -65.41
C LYS A 15 27.76 64.38 -64.46
N LYS A 16 28.89 63.90 -63.92
CA LYS A 16 28.96 62.72 -63.06
C LYS A 16 28.35 62.99 -61.68
N ALA A 17 28.66 64.14 -61.08
CA ALA A 17 28.06 64.60 -59.83
C ALA A 17 26.55 64.87 -59.95
N ALA A 18 26.08 65.37 -61.10
CA ALA A 18 24.65 65.55 -61.37
C ALA A 18 23.89 64.21 -61.50
N GLN A 19 24.49 63.21 -62.14
CA GLN A 19 23.94 61.84 -62.20
C GLN A 19 23.88 61.20 -60.80
N GLU A 20 24.92 61.36 -59.97
CA GLU A 20 24.92 60.85 -58.60
C GLU A 20 23.85 61.53 -57.72
N LYS A 21 23.63 62.86 -57.85
CA LYS A 21 22.50 63.55 -57.19
C LYS A 21 21.13 63.01 -57.65
N LYS A 22 20.90 62.81 -58.96
CA LYS A 22 19.66 62.20 -59.46
C LYS A 22 19.47 60.76 -58.96
N ALA A 23 20.53 59.95 -58.94
CA ALA A 23 20.50 58.59 -58.42
C ALA A 23 20.22 58.54 -56.91
N ALA A 24 20.79 59.46 -56.12
CA ALA A 24 20.50 59.61 -54.70
C ALA A 24 19.05 60.02 -54.43
N ALA A 25 18.52 60.98 -55.20
CA ALA A 25 17.12 61.40 -55.11
C ALA A 25 16.13 60.28 -55.48
N LYS A 26 16.42 59.49 -56.52
CA LYS A 26 15.63 58.29 -56.87
C LYS A 26 15.63 57.26 -55.74
N ARG A 27 16.81 56.93 -55.19
CA ARG A 27 16.93 56.02 -54.04
C ARG A 27 16.19 56.52 -52.80
N ALA A 28 16.16 57.82 -52.56
CA ALA A 28 15.41 58.43 -51.45
C ALA A 28 13.89 58.25 -51.64
N ARG A 29 13.36 58.53 -52.85
CA ARG A 29 11.94 58.32 -53.19
C ARG A 29 11.53 56.85 -53.10
N GLU A 30 12.32 55.94 -53.65
CA GLU A 30 12.09 54.48 -53.53
C GLU A 30 12.06 54.05 -52.06
N LYS A 31 13.01 54.54 -51.24
CA LYS A 31 13.07 54.21 -49.80
C LYS A 31 11.84 54.73 -49.04
N ALA A 32 11.35 55.93 -49.35
CA ALA A 32 10.12 56.46 -48.78
C ALA A 32 8.89 55.65 -49.19
N TYR A 33 8.76 55.29 -50.48
CA TYR A 33 7.69 54.44 -50.99
C TYR A 33 7.66 53.07 -50.28
N TYR A 34 8.82 52.39 -50.16
CA TYR A 34 8.90 51.11 -49.45
C TYR A 34 8.60 51.24 -47.95
N GLN A 35 8.96 52.35 -47.31
CA GLN A 35 8.63 52.61 -45.90
C GLN A 35 7.11 52.74 -45.71
N GLN A 36 6.44 53.54 -46.55
CA GLN A 36 5.00 53.77 -46.48
C GLN A 36 4.20 52.49 -46.80
N ASN A 37 4.66 51.67 -47.76
CA ASN A 37 4.03 50.39 -48.10
C ASN A 37 4.22 49.34 -46.97
N LYS A 38 5.35 49.39 -46.26
CA LYS A 38 5.60 48.58 -45.06
C LYS A 38 4.68 48.97 -43.91
N GLU A 39 4.44 50.27 -43.71
CA GLU A 39 3.50 50.78 -42.71
C GLU A 39 2.05 50.39 -43.02
N LYS A 40 1.61 50.53 -44.27
CA LYS A 40 0.28 50.01 -44.72
C LYS A 40 0.11 48.51 -44.44
N LYS A 41 1.12 47.68 -44.73
CA LYS A 41 1.09 46.24 -44.38
C LYS A 41 1.05 45.99 -42.87
N ILE A 42 1.75 46.78 -42.06
CA ILE A 42 1.70 46.65 -40.59
C ILE A 42 0.30 47.04 -40.05
N ALA A 43 -0.34 48.07 -40.62
CA ALA A 43 -1.70 48.47 -40.27
C ALA A 43 -2.71 47.35 -40.58
N GLN A 44 -2.72 46.80 -41.79
CA GLN A 44 -3.58 45.67 -42.17
C GLN A 44 -3.38 44.44 -41.26
N ILE A 45 -2.14 44.14 -40.86
CA ILE A 45 -1.85 43.02 -39.95
C ILE A 45 -2.38 43.30 -38.53
N LYS A 46 -2.30 44.54 -38.03
CA LYS A 46 -2.89 44.93 -36.74
C LYS A 46 -4.42 44.82 -36.77
N GLU A 47 -5.05 45.28 -37.84
CA GLU A 47 -6.51 45.24 -38.01
C GLU A 47 -7.03 43.79 -38.11
N ARG A 48 -6.37 42.95 -38.93
CA ARG A 48 -6.66 41.51 -39.01
C ARG A 48 -6.48 40.80 -37.66
N ARG A 49 -5.50 41.21 -36.84
CA ARG A 49 -5.33 40.69 -35.47
C ARG A 49 -6.45 41.14 -34.53
N LYS A 50 -6.95 42.37 -34.63
CA LYS A 50 -8.14 42.83 -33.88
C LYS A 50 -9.38 42.00 -34.22
N LYS A 51 -9.67 41.76 -35.51
CA LYS A 51 -10.78 40.89 -35.94
C LYS A 51 -10.64 39.46 -35.37
N LEU A 52 -9.46 38.85 -35.50
CA LEU A 52 -9.15 37.53 -34.92
C LEU A 52 -9.14 37.47 -33.38
N GLN A 53 -9.07 38.60 -32.68
CA GLN A 53 -9.24 38.66 -31.22
C GLN A 53 -10.72 38.76 -30.83
N ALA A 54 -11.52 39.53 -31.57
CA ALA A 54 -12.97 39.62 -31.36
C ALA A 54 -13.65 38.26 -31.62
N GLU A 55 -13.30 37.55 -32.71
CA GLU A 55 -13.82 36.21 -32.99
C GLU A 55 -13.47 35.16 -31.91
N LYS A 56 -12.42 35.40 -31.12
CA LYS A 56 -11.96 34.48 -30.06
C LYS A 56 -12.59 34.70 -28.69
N SER A 57 -13.31 35.81 -28.46
CA SER A 57 -13.95 36.07 -27.16
C SER A 57 -15.28 35.32 -26.96
N ILE A 58 -15.87 34.77 -28.02
CA ILE A 58 -17.24 34.23 -28.03
C ILE A 58 -17.30 32.71 -27.73
N ARG A 59 -16.20 32.08 -27.27
CA ARG A 59 -16.20 30.63 -26.90
C ARG A 59 -15.63 30.39 -25.50
N PRO A 60 -16.32 29.64 -24.61
CA PRO A 60 -15.80 29.27 -23.30
C PRO A 60 -14.53 28.42 -23.43
N GLN A 61 -13.48 28.73 -22.65
CA GLN A 61 -12.21 27.99 -22.70
C GLN A 61 -11.98 27.15 -21.44
N THR A 62 -11.60 25.89 -21.63
CA THR A 62 -11.22 24.98 -20.55
C THR A 62 -9.79 25.21 -20.06
N ARG A 63 -9.55 24.89 -18.78
CA ARG A 63 -8.31 25.15 -18.01
C ARG A 63 -7.01 24.69 -18.70
N SER A 64 -7.07 23.63 -19.51
CA SER A 64 -5.96 23.09 -20.32
C SER A 64 -5.42 24.07 -21.37
N ILE A 65 -6.30 24.86 -21.99
CA ILE A 65 -5.92 25.75 -23.10
C ILE A 65 -5.12 26.94 -22.58
N ALA A 66 -5.52 27.53 -21.44
CA ALA A 66 -4.85 28.68 -20.83
C ALA A 66 -3.39 28.41 -20.44
N GLU A 67 -3.07 27.21 -19.92
CA GLU A 67 -1.69 26.83 -19.60
C GLU A 67 -0.82 26.66 -20.85
N LYS A 68 -1.41 26.15 -21.94
CA LYS A 68 -0.74 26.00 -23.25
C LYS A 68 -0.34 27.37 -23.80
N THR A 69 -1.22 28.37 -23.70
CA THR A 69 -0.95 29.76 -24.10
C THR A 69 0.15 30.40 -23.24
N LYS A 70 0.10 30.25 -21.90
CA LYS A 70 1.13 30.76 -20.97
C LYS A 70 2.52 30.16 -21.25
N ARG A 71 2.61 28.89 -21.68
CA ARG A 71 3.90 28.27 -22.08
C ARG A 71 4.45 28.86 -23.38
N GLN A 72 3.62 29.02 -24.41
CA GLN A 72 4.05 29.62 -25.67
C GLN A 72 4.54 31.07 -25.50
N GLN A 73 3.84 31.87 -24.68
CA GLN A 73 4.18 33.26 -24.42
C GLN A 73 5.59 33.42 -23.80
N LYS A 74 5.90 32.61 -22.76
CA LYS A 74 7.25 32.56 -22.15
C LYS A 74 8.34 32.09 -23.12
N GLU A 75 8.00 31.20 -24.05
CA GLU A 75 8.96 30.72 -25.05
C GLU A 75 9.25 31.77 -26.14
N THR A 76 8.27 32.61 -26.51
CA THR A 76 8.49 33.79 -27.35
C THR A 76 9.34 34.86 -26.66
N GLU A 77 9.06 35.20 -25.39
CA GLU A 77 9.84 36.17 -24.61
C GLU A 77 11.32 35.74 -24.50
N HIS A 78 11.57 34.47 -24.19
CA HIS A 78 12.92 33.93 -24.14
C HIS A 78 13.63 33.94 -25.51
N ARG A 79 12.90 33.75 -26.62
CA ARG A 79 13.45 33.87 -27.98
C ARG A 79 13.79 35.32 -28.35
N GLU A 80 13.02 36.30 -27.90
CA GLU A 80 13.34 37.72 -28.13
C GLU A 80 14.54 38.17 -27.29
N ALA A 81 14.56 37.87 -25.99
CA ALA A 81 15.70 38.17 -25.11
C ALA A 81 17.03 37.56 -25.62
N SER A 82 16.97 36.36 -26.18
CA SER A 82 18.15 35.71 -26.78
C SER A 82 18.61 36.37 -28.09
N ARG A 83 17.70 37.03 -28.84
CA ARG A 83 18.05 37.81 -30.05
C ARG A 83 18.68 39.16 -29.71
N THR A 84 18.15 39.91 -28.73
CA THR A 84 18.77 41.17 -28.27
C THR A 84 20.18 40.93 -27.71
N ALA A 85 20.36 39.93 -26.83
CA ALA A 85 21.68 39.58 -26.29
C ALA A 85 22.69 39.13 -27.36
N ALA A 86 22.22 38.54 -28.48
CA ALA A 86 23.07 38.20 -29.62
C ALA A 86 23.47 39.44 -30.45
N GLN A 87 22.59 40.44 -30.55
CA GLN A 87 22.86 41.69 -31.25
C GLN A 87 23.87 42.55 -30.47
N GLU A 88 23.68 42.73 -29.16
CA GLU A 88 24.63 43.45 -28.29
C GLU A 88 26.05 42.88 -28.38
N LYS A 89 26.19 41.54 -28.40
CA LYS A 89 27.47 40.87 -28.59
C LYS A 89 28.11 41.15 -29.94
N ARG A 90 27.34 41.33 -31.01
CA ARG A 90 27.86 41.71 -32.33
C ARG A 90 28.36 43.15 -32.32
N ASP A 91 27.64 44.07 -31.68
CA ASP A 91 27.99 45.48 -31.66
C ASP A 91 29.18 45.77 -30.72
N LYS A 92 29.29 45.13 -29.55
CA LYS A 92 30.52 45.16 -28.72
C LYS A 92 31.75 44.68 -29.52
N LYS A 93 31.61 43.63 -30.34
CA LYS A 93 32.69 43.10 -31.18
C LYS A 93 33.10 44.05 -32.31
N ARG A 94 32.14 44.79 -32.89
CA ARG A 94 32.41 45.88 -33.84
C ARG A 94 33.16 47.04 -33.18
N GLN A 95 32.76 47.43 -31.96
CA GLN A 95 33.38 48.51 -31.20
C GLN A 95 34.86 48.22 -30.90
N GLN A 96 35.16 47.03 -30.35
CA GLN A 96 36.53 46.54 -30.12
C GLN A 96 37.38 46.43 -31.41
N THR A 97 36.74 46.26 -32.57
CA THR A 97 37.44 46.18 -33.86
C THR A 97 37.82 47.59 -34.35
N ARG A 98 36.92 48.57 -34.22
CA ARG A 98 37.19 49.98 -34.53
C ARG A 98 38.34 50.53 -33.68
N GLU A 99 38.34 50.24 -32.38
CA GLU A 99 39.40 50.66 -31.45
C GLU A 99 40.77 50.06 -31.81
N ARG A 100 40.80 48.78 -32.21
CA ARG A 100 42.04 48.12 -32.68
C ARG A 100 42.60 48.76 -33.95
N VAL A 101 41.74 49.15 -34.89
CA VAL A 101 42.14 49.86 -36.13
C VAL A 101 42.66 51.27 -35.82
N ARG A 102 42.09 51.98 -34.84
CA ARG A 102 42.61 53.28 -34.36
C ARG A 102 44.04 53.12 -33.82
N LYS A 103 44.24 52.22 -32.85
CA LYS A 103 45.57 51.96 -32.25
C LYS A 103 46.61 51.52 -33.29
N TYR A 104 46.21 50.76 -34.32
CA TYR A 104 47.10 50.41 -35.43
C TYR A 104 47.51 51.61 -36.30
N ARG A 105 46.60 52.57 -36.54
CA ARG A 105 46.90 53.80 -37.29
C ARG A 105 47.81 54.75 -36.50
N GLU A 106 47.58 54.89 -35.18
CA GLU A 106 48.49 55.60 -34.28
C GLU A 106 49.90 54.97 -34.30
N LYS A 107 49.99 53.63 -34.19
CA LYS A 107 51.28 52.91 -34.24
C LYS A 107 51.97 52.91 -35.61
N LYS A 108 51.26 53.27 -36.69
CA LYS A 108 51.84 53.49 -38.03
C LYS A 108 52.30 54.92 -38.23
N ARG A 109 51.71 55.90 -37.53
CA ARG A 109 52.22 57.29 -37.49
C ARG A 109 53.52 57.39 -36.70
N THR A 110 53.59 56.79 -35.50
CA THR A 110 54.84 56.80 -34.70
C THR A 110 55.99 56.06 -35.40
N LYS A 111 55.71 54.92 -36.06
CA LYS A 111 56.71 54.20 -36.88
C LYS A 111 57.14 54.92 -38.17
N ALA A 112 56.64 56.12 -38.44
CA ALA A 112 57.09 56.95 -39.57
C ALA A 112 58.07 58.05 -39.14
N GLN A 113 58.50 58.09 -37.87
CA GLN A 113 59.44 59.08 -37.33
C GLN A 113 60.73 58.47 -36.76
N ASP A 114 60.83 57.15 -36.58
CA ASP A 114 62.01 56.45 -36.06
C ASP A 114 62.62 55.48 -37.11
N TYR A 115 63.29 56.01 -38.14
CA TYR A 115 64.19 55.21 -39.00
C TYR A 115 65.21 56.09 -39.75
N ASP A 116 66.00 56.84 -38.98
CA ASP A 116 67.39 57.10 -39.34
C ASP A 116 68.31 56.24 -38.46
N ASN A 117 69.55 56.05 -38.95
CA ASN A 117 70.69 55.34 -38.35
C ASN A 117 70.87 53.83 -38.62
N ILE A 118 71.97 53.60 -39.36
CA ILE A 118 72.93 52.48 -39.27
C ILE A 118 72.54 51.16 -39.96
N VAL A 119 72.67 51.24 -41.29
CA VAL A 119 73.63 50.49 -42.13
C VAL A 119 74.49 49.43 -41.40
N ASP A 120 74.43 48.19 -41.89
CA ASP A 120 75.60 47.30 -41.92
C ASP A 120 75.67 46.62 -43.32
N TYR A 121 76.88 46.24 -43.74
CA TYR A 121 77.30 46.13 -45.13
C TYR A 121 76.55 45.07 -45.96
N PRO A 122 75.83 45.45 -47.03
CA PRO A 122 75.58 44.55 -48.13
C PRO A 122 76.83 44.45 -49.01
N GLY A 123 77.13 43.26 -49.54
CA GLY A 123 78.07 43.05 -50.67
C GLY A 123 77.64 43.68 -52.01
N PHE A 124 76.85 44.75 -51.93
CA PHE A 124 76.40 45.65 -52.97
C PHE A 124 76.31 47.04 -52.31
N ALA A 125 77.17 47.97 -52.73
CA ALA A 125 77.45 49.22 -52.00
C ALA A 125 76.24 50.11 -51.60
N ASN A 126 75.06 49.91 -52.19
CA ASN A 126 73.82 50.49 -51.68
C ASN A 126 72.60 49.62 -52.05
N ARG A 127 71.46 49.90 -51.42
CA ARG A 127 70.20 49.19 -51.69
C ARG A 127 69.78 49.25 -53.17
N MET A 128 70.11 50.33 -53.88
CA MET A 128 69.80 50.50 -55.29
C MET A 128 70.68 49.63 -56.19
N SER A 129 71.96 49.42 -55.87
CA SER A 129 72.83 48.49 -56.59
C SER A 129 72.41 47.03 -56.34
N LYS A 130 72.09 46.66 -55.09
CA LYS A 130 71.48 45.34 -54.78
C LYS A 130 70.17 45.13 -55.54
N LYS A 131 69.29 46.15 -55.57
CA LYS A 131 68.03 46.09 -56.33
C LYS A 131 68.30 45.93 -57.82
N ARG A 132 69.13 46.78 -58.44
CA ARG A 132 69.51 46.69 -59.86
C ARG A 132 70.09 45.31 -60.21
N ALA A 133 71.00 44.77 -59.39
CA ALA A 133 71.55 43.43 -59.57
C ALA A 133 70.46 42.34 -59.49
N THR A 134 69.63 42.34 -58.43
CA THR A 134 68.55 41.35 -58.29
C THR A 134 67.47 41.50 -59.36
N ASP A 135 67.19 42.70 -59.87
CA ASP A 135 66.21 42.91 -60.93
C ASP A 135 66.78 42.51 -62.31
N LYS A 136 68.10 42.69 -62.55
CA LYS A 136 68.80 42.13 -63.72
C LYS A 136 68.76 40.59 -63.70
N VAL A 137 69.04 39.96 -62.56
CA VAL A 137 68.95 38.50 -62.36
C VAL A 137 67.50 38.00 -62.40
N LYS A 138 66.51 38.75 -61.89
CA LYS A 138 65.09 38.37 -62.01
C LYS A 138 64.57 38.40 -63.45
N LYS A 139 65.14 39.25 -64.32
CA LYS A 139 64.82 39.29 -65.76
C LYS A 139 65.42 38.10 -66.52
N THR A 140 66.60 37.61 -66.12
CA THR A 140 67.21 36.43 -66.74
C THR A 140 66.68 35.10 -66.19
N LEU A 141 66.18 35.08 -64.95
CA LEU A 141 65.51 33.90 -64.39
C LEU A 141 64.16 33.64 -65.09
N PRO A 142 63.79 32.36 -65.35
CA PRO A 142 62.52 32.01 -65.96
C PRO A 142 61.31 32.61 -65.23
N SER A 143 60.31 33.05 -66.00
CA SER A 143 59.04 33.59 -65.48
C SER A 143 58.22 32.55 -64.70
N THR A 144 58.41 31.26 -64.99
CA THR A 144 57.70 30.15 -64.34
C THR A 144 58.30 29.86 -62.95
N PRO A 145 57.50 29.92 -61.86
CA PRO A 145 58.01 29.73 -60.50
C PRO A 145 58.72 28.39 -60.25
N ARG A 146 58.30 27.30 -60.92
CA ARG A 146 58.93 25.98 -60.80
C ARG A 146 60.38 25.97 -61.32
N LYS A 147 60.59 26.33 -62.59
CA LYS A 147 61.94 26.40 -63.21
C LYS A 147 62.86 27.36 -62.43
N LYS A 148 62.29 28.48 -61.94
CA LYS A 148 63.01 29.42 -61.08
C LYS A 148 63.41 28.82 -59.73
N ALA A 149 62.53 28.07 -59.07
CA ALA A 149 62.82 27.42 -57.80
C ALA A 149 63.88 26.32 -57.95
N GLU A 150 63.85 25.56 -59.04
CA GLU A 150 64.83 24.52 -59.37
C GLU A 150 66.24 25.08 -59.57
N ILE A 151 66.39 26.15 -60.36
CA ILE A 151 67.66 26.88 -60.50
C ILE A 151 68.16 27.41 -59.14
N VAL A 152 67.27 28.02 -58.35
CA VAL A 152 67.62 28.51 -57.00
C VAL A 152 68.03 27.36 -56.08
N GLN A 153 67.36 26.20 -56.16
CA GLN A 153 67.70 25.01 -55.37
C GLN A 153 69.10 24.48 -55.73
N SER A 154 69.47 24.48 -57.02
CA SER A 154 70.82 24.12 -57.48
C SER A 154 71.88 25.07 -56.93
N ILE A 155 71.63 26.39 -56.94
CA ILE A 155 72.53 27.41 -56.37
C ILE A 155 72.67 27.23 -54.85
N VAL A 156 71.56 26.97 -54.14
CA VAL A 156 71.52 26.75 -52.68
C VAL A 156 72.19 25.43 -52.27
N LYS A 157 72.21 24.41 -53.14
CA LYS A 157 72.94 23.15 -52.93
C LYS A 157 74.46 23.27 -53.10
N SER A 158 74.98 24.35 -53.70
CA SER A 158 76.43 24.59 -53.80
C SER A 158 77.08 24.64 -52.42
N PRO A 159 78.17 23.90 -52.13
CA PRO A 159 78.74 23.80 -50.79
C PRO A 159 79.12 25.15 -50.16
N ARG A 160 79.74 26.05 -50.94
CA ARG A 160 80.12 27.39 -50.47
C ARG A 160 78.89 28.24 -50.13
N THR A 161 77.87 28.23 -51.00
CA THR A 161 76.62 28.95 -50.77
C THR A 161 75.85 28.36 -49.60
N ARG A 162 75.79 27.03 -49.48
CA ARG A 162 75.13 26.33 -48.36
C ARG A 162 75.78 26.69 -47.03
N LYS A 163 77.13 26.67 -46.94
CA LYS A 163 77.85 27.03 -45.71
C LYS A 163 77.50 28.45 -45.25
N VAL A 164 77.61 29.43 -46.14
CA VAL A 164 77.24 30.84 -45.85
C VAL A 164 75.76 31.00 -45.51
N LEU A 165 74.86 30.20 -46.11
CA LEU A 165 73.44 30.20 -45.76
C LEU A 165 73.13 29.49 -44.42
N CYS A 166 73.94 28.52 -43.99
CA CYS A 166 73.85 27.94 -42.64
C CYS A 166 74.39 28.93 -41.58
N GLU A 167 75.56 29.52 -41.82
CA GLU A 167 76.15 30.57 -40.96
C GLU A 167 75.23 31.80 -40.85
N GLY A 168 74.55 32.16 -41.95
CA GLY A 168 73.50 33.19 -41.97
C GLY A 168 72.12 32.76 -41.43
N GLY A 169 71.98 31.57 -40.85
CA GLY A 169 70.74 31.07 -40.22
C GLY A 169 69.56 30.82 -41.17
N LEU A 170 69.81 30.69 -42.48
CA LEU A 170 68.79 30.48 -43.52
C LEU A 170 68.60 29.01 -43.90
N LEU A 171 69.53 28.14 -43.51
CA LEU A 171 69.46 26.68 -43.62
C LEU A 171 69.82 26.04 -42.27
N LYS A 172 69.21 24.89 -41.97
CA LYS A 172 69.47 24.13 -40.74
C LYS A 172 70.77 23.33 -40.83
N THR A 173 71.40 23.12 -39.67
CA THR A 173 72.47 22.13 -39.49
C THR A 173 71.90 20.71 -39.34
N PRO A 174 72.69 19.64 -39.57
CA PRO A 174 72.28 18.27 -39.31
C PRO A 174 71.96 18.01 -37.83
N GLU A 175 72.62 18.71 -36.90
CA GLU A 175 72.33 18.68 -35.47
C GLU A 175 70.94 19.27 -35.17
N ASP A 176 70.61 20.45 -35.72
CA ASP A 176 69.27 21.06 -35.59
C ASP A 176 68.16 20.16 -36.13
N GLU A 177 68.44 19.43 -37.23
CA GLU A 177 67.48 18.49 -37.81
C GLU A 177 67.22 17.33 -36.83
N LYS A 178 68.27 16.71 -36.29
CA LYS A 178 68.16 15.66 -35.26
C LYS A 178 67.45 16.15 -34.00
N GLU A 179 67.78 17.32 -33.47
CA GLU A 179 67.09 17.89 -32.29
C GLU A 179 65.60 18.13 -32.57
N THR A 180 65.26 18.63 -33.77
CA THR A 180 63.85 18.81 -34.14
C THR A 180 63.10 17.50 -34.41
N GLU A 181 63.82 16.39 -34.65
CA GLU A 181 63.28 15.03 -34.73
C GLU A 181 62.99 14.49 -33.31
N THR A 182 63.95 14.59 -32.37
CA THR A 182 63.76 14.11 -30.99
C THR A 182 62.66 14.86 -30.25
N LEU A 183 62.60 16.19 -30.40
CA LEU A 183 61.51 17.01 -29.84
C LEU A 183 60.13 16.68 -30.47
N ARG A 184 60.11 16.21 -31.72
CA ARG A 184 58.88 15.76 -32.40
C ARG A 184 58.43 14.39 -31.89
N ALA A 185 59.36 13.47 -31.66
CA ALA A 185 59.09 12.17 -31.04
C ALA A 185 58.50 12.35 -29.62
N LEU A 186 59.18 13.11 -28.74
CA LEU A 186 58.69 13.39 -27.38
C LEU A 186 57.30 14.06 -27.37
N ALA A 187 57.03 14.97 -28.32
CA ALA A 187 55.70 15.57 -28.46
C ALA A 187 54.63 14.58 -28.95
N SER A 188 55.02 13.56 -29.73
CA SER A 188 54.15 12.46 -30.14
C SER A 188 53.75 11.60 -28.93
N ASP A 189 54.72 11.20 -28.09
CA ASP A 189 54.46 10.38 -26.90
C ASP A 189 53.54 11.09 -25.89
N ILE A 190 53.77 12.40 -25.69
CA ILE A 190 52.89 13.25 -24.88
C ILE A 190 51.47 13.29 -25.48
N SER A 191 51.35 13.38 -26.81
CA SER A 191 50.06 13.37 -27.52
C SER A 191 49.34 12.02 -27.38
N GLU A 192 50.08 10.91 -27.48
CA GLU A 192 49.57 9.55 -27.30
C GLU A 192 49.06 9.34 -25.88
N GLY A 193 49.88 9.60 -24.85
CA GLY A 193 49.47 9.50 -23.44
C GLY A 193 48.24 10.37 -23.12
N LEU A 194 48.20 11.61 -23.64
CA LEU A 194 47.02 12.46 -23.55
C LEU A 194 45.79 11.84 -24.22
N SER A 195 45.96 11.14 -25.35
CA SER A 195 44.86 10.49 -26.07
C SER A 195 44.27 9.29 -25.31
N HIS A 196 45.12 8.47 -24.67
CA HIS A 196 44.70 7.34 -23.84
C HIS A 196 43.85 7.79 -22.65
N VAL A 197 44.26 8.83 -21.93
CA VAL A 197 43.51 9.35 -20.78
C VAL A 197 42.21 10.07 -21.22
N LYS A 198 42.20 10.70 -22.41
CA LYS A 198 41.06 11.48 -22.94
C LYS A 198 39.86 10.64 -23.42
N ARG A 199 40.02 9.33 -23.68
CA ARG A 199 39.02 8.47 -24.35
C ARG A 199 37.81 8.02 -23.48
N SER A 200 37.59 8.54 -22.26
CA SER A 200 36.37 8.20 -21.50
C SER A 200 35.84 9.34 -20.62
N GLY A 201 34.53 9.32 -20.34
CA GLY A 201 33.81 10.40 -19.65
C GLY A 201 33.81 10.37 -18.11
N SER A 202 34.60 9.53 -17.44
CA SER A 202 34.60 9.46 -15.97
C SER A 202 35.26 10.68 -15.31
N ASN A 203 34.82 11.03 -14.10
CA ASN A 203 35.40 12.16 -13.35
C ASN A 203 36.87 11.89 -12.96
N GLU A 204 37.23 10.64 -12.65
CA GLU A 204 38.60 10.23 -12.31
C GLU A 204 39.54 10.42 -13.50
N LYS A 205 39.23 9.87 -14.68
CA LYS A 205 40.11 10.04 -15.85
C LYS A 205 40.16 11.50 -16.32
N ARG A 206 39.10 12.28 -16.11
CA ARG A 206 39.13 13.74 -16.33
C ARG A 206 40.05 14.48 -15.35
N THR A 207 40.21 13.95 -14.13
CA THR A 207 41.10 14.47 -13.09
C THR A 207 42.54 14.11 -13.40
N VAL A 208 42.82 12.85 -13.75
CA VAL A 208 44.12 12.40 -14.28
C VAL A 208 44.51 13.21 -15.53
N PHE A 209 43.59 13.45 -16.46
CA PHE A 209 43.83 14.28 -17.65
C PHE A 209 44.15 15.75 -17.30
N LYS A 210 43.60 16.26 -16.20
CA LYS A 210 43.88 17.61 -15.71
C LYS A 210 45.29 17.65 -15.10
N ALA A 211 45.61 16.72 -14.21
CA ALA A 211 46.92 16.55 -13.58
C ALA A 211 48.03 16.39 -14.62
N PHE A 212 47.90 15.42 -15.54
CA PHE A 212 48.87 15.12 -16.60
C PHE A 212 49.21 16.36 -17.44
N LYS A 213 48.21 17.13 -17.88
CA LYS A 213 48.47 18.37 -18.64
C LYS A 213 49.23 19.41 -17.82
N SER A 214 48.91 19.57 -16.54
CA SER A 214 49.59 20.57 -15.71
C SER A 214 50.99 20.10 -15.25
N LEU A 215 51.26 18.79 -15.28
CA LEU A 215 52.61 18.23 -15.18
C LEU A 215 53.42 18.44 -16.48
N ALA A 216 52.83 18.13 -17.64
CA ALA A 216 53.50 18.21 -18.95
C ALA A 216 53.73 19.63 -19.47
N PHE A 217 52.94 20.63 -19.03
CA PHE A 217 53.07 22.02 -19.49
C PHE A 217 53.40 22.97 -18.35
N GLY A 218 54.64 23.48 -18.34
CA GLY A 218 55.19 24.38 -17.33
C GLY A 218 55.44 25.81 -17.81
N GLU A 219 56.19 26.57 -17.01
CA GLU A 219 56.43 28.00 -17.22
C GLU A 219 57.37 28.31 -18.39
N GLU A 220 58.30 27.42 -18.76
CA GLU A 220 59.18 27.65 -19.92
C GLU A 220 58.39 27.82 -21.24
N ILE A 221 57.26 27.11 -21.40
CA ILE A 221 56.36 27.26 -22.56
C ILE A 221 55.64 28.63 -22.54
N LYS A 222 55.46 29.23 -21.36
CA LYS A 222 54.91 30.58 -21.16
C LYS A 222 55.98 31.64 -21.46
N LYS A 223 57.22 31.47 -20.98
CA LYS A 223 58.37 32.35 -21.27
C LYS A 223 58.72 32.39 -22.77
N ALA A 224 58.89 31.22 -23.39
CA ALA A 224 59.20 31.08 -24.82
C ALA A 224 58.04 31.45 -25.78
N LYS A 225 56.88 31.88 -25.26
CA LYS A 225 55.65 32.20 -26.02
C LYS A 225 55.18 31.06 -26.95
N ALA A 226 55.63 29.83 -26.71
CA ALA A 226 55.50 28.68 -27.61
C ALA A 226 54.16 27.93 -27.51
N LYS A 227 53.24 28.36 -26.61
CA LYS A 227 51.95 27.70 -26.32
C LYS A 227 51.15 27.25 -27.56
N LYS A 228 51.15 28.05 -28.63
CA LYS A 228 50.43 27.76 -29.88
C LYS A 228 51.16 26.74 -30.78
N SER A 229 52.49 26.73 -30.75
CA SER A 229 53.33 25.79 -31.50
C SER A 229 53.31 24.42 -30.82
N VAL A 230 53.56 24.37 -29.50
CA VAL A 230 53.43 23.15 -28.69
C VAL A 230 52.02 22.57 -28.81
N GLY A 231 50.98 23.41 -28.73
CA GLY A 231 49.59 22.97 -28.89
C GLY A 231 49.25 22.34 -30.25
N LYS A 232 49.97 22.71 -31.33
CA LYS A 232 49.84 22.02 -32.61
C LYS A 232 50.49 20.63 -32.58
N LEU A 233 51.68 20.52 -32.00
CA LEU A 233 52.43 19.25 -31.90
C LEU A 233 51.66 18.22 -31.04
N VAL A 234 51.18 18.62 -29.87
CA VAL A 234 50.48 17.72 -28.91
C VAL A 234 48.95 17.69 -29.08
N ASN A 235 48.43 18.21 -30.21
CA ASN A 235 47.00 18.27 -30.55
C ASN A 235 46.09 18.82 -29.41
N LEU A 236 46.52 19.92 -28.78
CA LEU A 236 45.79 20.63 -27.72
C LEU A 236 45.61 22.12 -28.04
N GLY A 237 44.40 22.63 -27.79
CA GLY A 237 44.14 24.06 -27.92
C GLY A 237 44.94 24.90 -26.92
N GLU A 238 45.45 26.04 -27.37
CA GLU A 238 46.25 27.03 -26.61
C GLU A 238 45.64 27.42 -25.24
N LYS A 239 44.30 27.49 -25.16
CA LYS A 239 43.55 27.74 -23.91
C LYS A 239 43.61 26.59 -22.91
N SER A 240 43.76 25.35 -23.38
CA SER A 240 43.94 24.17 -22.52
C SER A 240 45.34 24.15 -21.90
N ILE A 241 46.36 24.52 -22.67
CA ILE A 241 47.74 24.66 -22.18
C ILE A 241 47.83 25.82 -21.19
N SER A 242 47.24 26.98 -21.50
CA SER A 242 47.23 28.12 -20.57
C SER A 242 46.60 27.78 -19.22
N ARG A 243 45.43 27.12 -19.23
CA ARG A 243 44.78 26.63 -18.00
C ARG A 243 45.57 25.54 -17.26
N ALA A 244 46.41 24.78 -17.96
CA ALA A 244 47.26 23.78 -17.33
C ALA A 244 48.40 24.45 -16.56
N ILE A 245 49.02 25.48 -17.15
CA ILE A 245 50.06 26.29 -16.52
C ILE A 245 49.47 27.08 -15.33
N GLU A 246 48.33 27.74 -15.50
CA GLU A 246 47.59 28.41 -14.39
C GLU A 246 47.26 27.44 -13.24
N HIS A 247 46.96 26.17 -13.54
CA HIS A 247 46.67 25.17 -12.53
C HIS A 247 47.94 24.68 -11.81
N ARG A 248 49.05 24.52 -12.53
CA ARG A 248 50.37 24.23 -11.96
C ARG A 248 50.82 25.34 -11.00
N GLU A 249 50.72 26.60 -11.43
CA GLU A 249 51.07 27.76 -10.60
C GLU A 249 50.29 27.76 -9.27
N LYS A 250 49.00 27.39 -9.28
CA LYS A 250 48.16 27.33 -8.07
C LYS A 250 48.53 26.19 -7.12
N ILE A 251 48.91 25.03 -7.63
CA ILE A 251 49.38 23.91 -6.80
C ILE A 251 50.72 24.24 -6.16
N LEU A 252 51.66 24.79 -6.94
CA LEU A 252 52.99 25.18 -6.43
C LEU A 252 52.91 26.34 -5.40
N LYS A 253 51.83 27.12 -5.40
CA LYS A 253 51.54 28.15 -4.39
C LYS A 253 50.72 27.66 -3.18
N GLY A 254 50.37 26.38 -3.11
CA GLY A 254 49.55 25.82 -2.02
C GLY A 254 48.06 26.19 -2.06
N GLU A 255 47.56 26.92 -3.08
CA GLU A 255 46.12 27.23 -3.22
C GLU A 255 45.25 25.97 -3.49
N VAL A 256 45.89 24.86 -3.84
CA VAL A 256 45.25 23.59 -4.20
C VAL A 256 46.11 22.45 -3.65
N GLU A 257 45.55 21.68 -2.70
CA GLU A 257 46.23 20.64 -1.91
C GLU A 257 47.06 19.64 -2.74
N ASN A 258 46.58 19.22 -3.92
CA ASN A 258 47.30 18.28 -4.78
C ASN A 258 46.87 18.34 -6.26
N TRP A 259 47.67 17.70 -7.12
CA TRP A 259 47.43 17.61 -8.56
C TRP A 259 46.12 16.90 -8.95
N LEU A 260 45.57 16.07 -8.07
CA LEU A 260 44.33 15.30 -8.26
C LEU A 260 43.09 16.03 -7.70
N TYR A 261 43.22 17.27 -7.21
CA TYR A 261 42.11 17.98 -6.57
C TYR A 261 41.02 18.37 -7.58
N ALA A 262 39.78 17.92 -7.29
CA ALA A 262 38.68 17.88 -8.25
C ALA A 262 37.36 18.52 -7.78
N LYS A 263 37.30 19.21 -6.61
CA LYS A 263 36.09 19.93 -6.20
C LYS A 263 35.72 21.00 -7.25
N ARG A 264 34.47 21.01 -7.71
CA ARG A 264 33.94 22.06 -8.60
C ARG A 264 33.70 23.32 -7.78
N LYS A 265 33.94 24.50 -8.35
CA LYS A 265 33.40 25.74 -7.78
C LYS A 265 31.88 25.61 -7.68
N VAL A 266 31.38 25.70 -6.46
CA VAL A 266 29.95 25.79 -6.14
C VAL A 266 29.43 27.14 -6.68
N ARG A 267 28.15 27.22 -7.04
CA ARG A 267 27.54 28.48 -7.47
C ARG A 267 27.05 29.26 -6.24
N GLY A 268 27.00 30.58 -6.32
CA GLY A 268 26.47 31.43 -5.23
C GLY A 268 24.96 31.26 -4.95
N ASP A 269 24.22 30.50 -5.77
CA ASP A 269 22.82 30.12 -5.56
C ASP A 269 22.64 28.69 -5.01
N ALA A 270 23.72 28.05 -4.56
CA ALA A 270 23.67 26.73 -3.95
C ALA A 270 23.45 26.83 -2.43
N LEU A 271 22.63 25.93 -1.90
CA LEU A 271 22.51 25.71 -0.46
C LEU A 271 23.88 25.42 0.15
N THR A 272 24.12 26.02 1.32
CA THR A 272 25.21 25.69 2.22
C THR A 272 25.10 24.26 2.74
N ASP A 273 26.19 23.74 3.31
CA ASP A 273 26.18 22.42 3.93
C ASP A 273 25.33 22.42 5.23
N GLU A 274 25.22 23.56 5.91
CA GLU A 274 24.36 23.81 7.07
C GLU A 274 22.86 23.74 6.71
N GLU A 275 22.40 24.52 5.70
CA GLU A 275 21.02 24.41 5.19
C GLU A 275 20.70 23.01 4.69
N SER A 276 21.68 22.34 4.08
CA SER A 276 21.54 20.96 3.61
C SER A 276 21.39 19.96 4.78
N LYS A 277 22.02 20.23 5.93
CA LYS A 277 21.85 19.45 7.16
C LYS A 277 20.46 19.69 7.78
N VAL A 278 19.99 20.93 7.87
CA VAL A 278 18.63 21.23 8.36
C VAL A 278 17.56 20.52 7.53
N ILE A 279 17.71 20.50 6.19
CA ILE A 279 16.83 19.73 5.30
C ILE A 279 16.93 18.21 5.54
N TYR A 280 18.13 17.68 5.80
CA TYR A 280 18.35 16.27 6.12
C TYR A 280 17.70 15.86 7.44
N ASP A 281 17.86 16.68 8.48
CA ASP A 281 17.31 16.45 9.82
C ASP A 281 15.78 16.53 9.78
N TYR A 282 15.22 17.50 9.05
CA TYR A 282 13.77 17.58 8.80
C TYR A 282 13.22 16.33 8.08
N TRP A 283 13.91 15.84 7.03
CA TRP A 283 13.51 14.60 6.36
C TRP A 283 13.55 13.39 7.30
N THR A 284 14.54 13.35 8.21
CA THR A 284 14.80 12.20 9.09
C THR A 284 13.85 12.15 10.28
N ASN A 285 13.56 13.31 10.89
CA ASN A 285 12.86 13.42 12.18
C ASN A 285 11.42 13.94 12.07
N THR A 286 11.06 14.70 11.02
CA THR A 286 9.77 15.39 10.92
C THR A 286 8.89 14.88 9.77
N ALA A 287 9.46 14.74 8.57
CA ALA A 287 8.71 14.29 7.38
C ALA A 287 8.63 12.76 7.24
N SER A 288 9.42 12.03 8.02
CA SER A 288 9.42 10.57 8.06
C SER A 288 9.66 10.05 9.48
N ARG A 289 9.30 8.79 9.70
CA ARG A 289 9.60 8.06 10.94
C ARG A 289 10.42 6.80 10.65
N PRO A 290 11.19 6.27 11.60
CA PRO A 290 11.75 4.93 11.47
C PRO A 290 10.64 3.86 11.36
N THR A 291 10.98 2.74 10.71
CA THR A 291 10.19 1.51 10.79
C THR A 291 10.48 0.85 12.14
N GLY A 292 9.46 0.31 12.82
CA GLY A 292 9.61 -0.22 14.18
C GLY A 292 10.39 -1.53 14.29
N ASP A 293 10.63 -2.23 13.19
CA ASP A 293 11.44 -3.45 13.16
C ASP A 293 12.94 -3.10 13.17
N LYS A 294 13.64 -3.49 14.24
CA LYS A 294 15.09 -3.37 14.40
C LYS A 294 15.88 -4.02 13.25
N LYS A 295 15.28 -4.88 12.42
CA LYS A 295 15.91 -5.57 11.27
C LYS A 295 15.73 -4.85 9.93
N ASP A 296 14.83 -3.87 9.84
CA ASP A 296 14.47 -3.20 8.58
C ASP A 296 15.48 -2.10 8.20
N PHE A 297 16.71 -2.50 7.89
CA PHE A 297 17.78 -1.60 7.46
C PHE A 297 17.79 -1.39 5.94
N SER A 298 17.98 -0.15 5.53
CA SER A 298 18.38 0.17 4.16
C SER A 298 19.91 0.24 4.06
N ARG A 299 20.46 -0.27 2.94
CA ARG A 299 21.89 -0.21 2.64
C ARG A 299 22.18 0.70 1.45
N LYS A 300 23.18 1.56 1.58
CA LYS A 300 23.75 2.35 0.47
C LYS A 300 25.21 2.00 0.30
N ARG A 301 25.56 1.48 -0.88
CA ARG A 301 26.94 1.17 -1.24
C ARG A 301 27.75 2.47 -1.38
N ILE A 302 28.88 2.58 -0.69
CA ILE A 302 29.84 3.68 -0.88
C ILE A 302 30.93 3.24 -1.88
N GLY A 303 31.58 2.11 -1.58
CA GLY A 303 32.75 1.60 -2.28
C GLY A 303 32.57 0.18 -2.83
N LYS A 304 33.67 -0.55 -3.04
CA LYS A 304 33.65 -1.96 -3.47
C LYS A 304 33.51 -2.83 -2.21
N LYS A 305 32.35 -3.51 -2.06
CA LYS A 305 31.93 -4.25 -0.86
C LYS A 305 31.62 -3.42 0.41
N GLU A 306 31.79 -2.11 0.39
CA GLU A 306 31.45 -1.21 1.51
C GLU A 306 30.01 -0.67 1.43
N TYR A 307 29.28 -0.71 2.54
CA TYR A 307 27.89 -0.28 2.65
C TYR A 307 27.65 0.53 3.94
N ILE A 308 26.96 1.68 3.84
CA ILE A 308 26.32 2.31 5.00
C ILE A 308 24.99 1.61 5.23
N HIS A 309 24.75 1.21 6.47
CA HIS A 309 23.48 0.71 6.95
C HIS A 309 22.79 1.82 7.75
N HIS A 310 21.51 2.05 7.50
CA HIS A 310 20.68 2.97 8.28
C HIS A 310 19.27 2.40 8.39
N ALA A 311 18.63 2.57 9.56
CA ALA A 311 17.25 2.15 9.76
C ALA A 311 16.36 2.72 8.65
N LYS A 312 15.47 1.91 8.08
CA LYS A 312 14.54 2.35 7.04
C LYS A 312 13.52 3.31 7.65
N HIS A 313 13.36 4.48 7.05
CA HIS A 313 12.32 5.42 7.42
C HIS A 313 11.18 5.40 6.39
N VAL A 314 9.99 5.76 6.84
CA VAL A 314 8.75 5.79 6.07
C VAL A 314 8.17 7.19 6.13
N LEU A 315 7.90 7.78 4.97
CA LEU A 315 7.25 9.08 4.83
C LEU A 315 5.83 9.03 5.40
N GLU A 316 5.51 9.98 6.30
CA GLU A 316 4.15 10.11 6.85
C GLU A 316 3.27 11.07 6.04
N LYS A 317 3.89 11.95 5.24
CA LYS A 317 3.24 12.93 4.37
C LYS A 317 3.76 12.81 2.94
N THR A 318 3.05 13.36 1.96
CA THR A 318 3.57 13.45 0.60
C THR A 318 4.79 14.37 0.54
N GLN A 319 5.67 14.18 -0.46
CA GLN A 319 6.85 15.03 -0.62
C GLN A 319 6.50 16.50 -0.89
N THR A 320 5.32 16.77 -1.45
CA THR A 320 4.80 18.13 -1.67
C THR A 320 4.35 18.78 -0.36
N GLU A 321 3.58 18.07 0.47
CA GLU A 321 3.17 18.56 1.80
C GLU A 321 4.40 18.79 2.70
N ALA A 322 5.33 17.82 2.72
CA ALA A 322 6.58 17.95 3.46
C ALA A 322 7.42 19.16 3.01
N PHE A 323 7.38 19.51 1.72
CA PHE A 323 8.04 20.72 1.20
C PHE A 323 7.33 22.00 1.65
N ILE A 324 6.00 22.05 1.58
CA ILE A 324 5.20 23.22 2.02
C ILE A 324 5.41 23.47 3.52
N GLU A 325 5.33 22.42 4.33
CA GLU A 325 5.57 22.46 5.77
C GLU A 325 7.01 22.89 6.08
N PHE A 326 8.02 22.38 5.37
CA PHE A 326 9.40 22.84 5.51
C PHE A 326 9.54 24.34 5.21
N THR A 327 8.94 24.84 4.13
CA THR A 327 9.00 26.28 3.80
C THR A 327 8.24 27.17 4.78
N ASN A 328 7.28 26.62 5.53
CA ASN A 328 6.56 27.36 6.58
C ASN A 328 7.33 27.36 7.90
N LEU A 329 8.10 26.30 8.19
CA LEU A 329 8.95 26.18 9.38
C LEU A 329 10.29 26.92 9.23
N HIS A 330 10.83 26.95 8.01
CA HIS A 330 12.12 27.52 7.66
C HIS A 330 12.00 28.53 6.49
N PRO A 331 11.29 29.65 6.67
CA PRO A 331 11.13 30.68 5.62
C PRO A 331 12.45 31.32 5.16
N GLU A 332 13.49 31.23 5.98
CA GLU A 332 14.85 31.68 5.68
C GLU A 332 15.56 30.82 4.62
N ILE A 333 15.27 29.51 4.55
CA ILE A 333 15.96 28.56 3.65
C ILE A 333 15.28 28.53 2.27
N LYS A 334 15.85 29.26 1.31
CA LYS A 334 15.29 29.43 -0.05
C LYS A 334 15.53 28.22 -0.98
N VAL A 335 14.95 27.07 -0.63
CA VAL A 335 15.00 25.83 -1.43
C VAL A 335 13.82 25.68 -2.39
N LYS A 336 14.06 25.14 -3.59
CA LYS A 336 13.02 24.76 -4.57
C LYS A 336 12.64 23.30 -4.40
N GLN A 337 11.35 22.94 -4.49
CA GLN A 337 10.82 21.58 -4.30
C GLN A 337 11.70 20.46 -4.87
N ARG A 338 12.06 20.50 -6.16
CA ARG A 338 12.91 19.45 -6.78
C ARG A 338 14.28 19.28 -6.12
N LYS A 339 14.89 20.35 -5.60
CA LYS A 339 16.17 20.30 -4.88
C LYS A 339 15.97 19.74 -3.47
N PHE A 340 14.89 20.12 -2.80
CA PHE A 340 14.47 19.57 -1.50
C PHE A 340 14.20 18.04 -1.59
N GLU A 341 13.44 17.59 -2.60
CA GLU A 341 13.20 16.17 -2.90
C GLU A 341 14.48 15.39 -3.22
N THR A 342 15.48 16.05 -3.84
CA THR A 342 16.79 15.44 -4.15
C THR A 342 17.67 15.29 -2.90
N LEU A 343 17.44 16.10 -1.86
CA LEU A 343 18.14 16.01 -0.57
C LEU A 343 17.55 14.96 0.39
N LYS A 344 16.44 14.32 0.00
CA LYS A 344 15.84 13.23 0.78
C LYS A 344 16.83 12.07 1.01
N PRO A 345 17.03 11.62 2.26
CA PRO A 345 17.95 10.52 2.57
C PRO A 345 17.57 9.20 1.90
N PHE A 346 18.55 8.35 1.62
CA PHE A 346 18.36 7.07 0.88
C PHE A 346 17.52 6.04 1.63
N PHE A 347 17.46 6.17 2.95
CA PHE A 347 16.71 5.31 3.87
C PHE A 347 15.24 5.72 4.00
N VAL A 348 14.88 6.95 3.61
CA VAL A 348 13.50 7.46 3.62
C VAL A 348 12.75 6.95 2.38
N ARG A 349 11.71 6.14 2.61
CA ARG A 349 10.90 5.48 1.57
C ARG A 349 9.44 5.93 1.63
N GLN A 350 8.73 5.77 0.52
CA GLN A 350 7.27 5.95 0.50
C GLN A 350 6.59 4.89 1.36
N ALA A 351 5.54 5.28 2.08
CA ALA A 351 4.68 4.36 2.79
C ALA A 351 4.04 3.34 1.85
N ARG A 352 4.04 2.08 2.27
CA ARG A 352 3.26 0.99 1.69
C ARG A 352 2.25 0.51 2.72
N GLU A 353 1.26 -0.25 2.28
CA GLU A 353 0.22 -0.82 3.15
C GLU A 353 0.81 -1.62 4.32
N ARG A 354 1.85 -2.43 4.08
CA ARG A 354 2.59 -3.16 5.12
C ARG A 354 3.31 -2.29 6.16
N ASP A 355 3.58 -1.02 5.86
CA ASP A 355 4.25 -0.08 6.77
C ASP A 355 3.23 0.64 7.68
N ARG A 356 1.93 0.31 7.57
CA ARG A 356 0.84 0.78 8.44
C ARG A 356 1.10 0.36 9.89
N LYS A 357 0.88 1.29 10.82
CA LYS A 357 0.83 0.97 12.26
C LYS A 357 -0.49 0.24 12.55
N SER A 358 -0.46 -1.09 12.50
CA SER A 358 -1.55 -1.96 12.97
C SER A 358 -1.66 -1.92 14.49
N CYS A 359 -2.76 -2.46 15.04
CA CYS A 359 -2.75 -3.07 16.38
C CYS A 359 -2.38 -2.18 17.57
N LEU A 360 -2.45 -0.86 17.41
CA LEU A 360 -2.12 0.14 18.43
C LEU A 360 -3.14 0.16 19.57
N CYS A 361 -2.68 0.48 20.79
CA CYS A 361 -3.58 0.69 21.92
C CYS A 361 -4.48 1.91 21.72
N ARG A 362 -5.80 1.70 21.84
CA ARG A 362 -6.83 2.75 21.76
C ARG A 362 -6.52 3.93 22.69
N LYS A 363 -6.29 3.67 23.99
CA LYS A 363 -6.04 4.73 25.00
C LYS A 363 -4.88 5.64 24.58
N HIS A 364 -3.79 5.09 24.07
CA HIS A 364 -2.64 5.88 23.60
C HIS A 364 -2.94 6.68 22.32
N VAL A 365 -3.55 6.05 21.32
CA VAL A 365 -3.85 6.72 20.03
C VAL A 365 -4.91 7.81 20.22
N GLU A 366 -5.95 7.55 20.98
CA GLU A 366 -7.05 8.47 21.26
C GLU A 366 -6.55 9.70 22.03
N THR A 367 -5.79 9.50 23.10
CA THR A 367 -5.17 10.61 23.86
C THR A 367 -4.25 11.44 22.97
N GLN A 368 -3.46 10.82 22.09
CA GLN A 368 -2.58 11.54 21.16
C GLN A 368 -3.36 12.34 20.10
N ILE A 369 -4.46 11.79 19.56
CA ILE A 369 -5.33 12.50 18.59
C ILE A 369 -5.96 13.73 19.24
N VAL A 370 -6.56 13.55 20.42
CA VAL A 370 -7.23 14.61 21.19
C VAL A 370 -6.21 15.68 21.60
N PHE A 371 -5.07 15.29 22.18
CA PHE A 371 -3.94 16.18 22.49
C PHE A 371 -3.51 17.01 21.28
N SER A 372 -3.29 16.37 20.13
CA SER A 372 -2.86 17.07 18.91
C SER A 372 -3.88 18.08 18.40
N THR A 373 -5.16 17.91 18.76
CA THR A 373 -6.25 18.83 18.38
C THR A 373 -6.35 19.98 19.38
N CYS A 374 -6.30 19.68 20.69
CA CYS A 374 -6.23 20.67 21.76
C CYS A 374 -5.05 21.63 21.56
N MET A 375 -3.85 21.10 21.26
CA MET A 375 -2.66 21.94 21.04
C MET A 375 -2.71 22.76 19.75
N LYS A 376 -3.47 22.34 18.73
CA LYS A 376 -3.73 23.17 17.54
C LYS A 376 -4.68 24.31 17.88
N PHE A 377 -5.73 24.03 18.66
CA PHE A 377 -6.67 25.05 19.13
C PHE A 377 -5.96 26.08 20.01
N ARG A 378 -5.22 25.66 21.03
CA ARG A 378 -4.41 26.55 21.89
C ARG A 378 -3.48 27.47 21.07
N LYS A 379 -2.74 26.90 20.10
CA LYS A 379 -1.86 27.67 19.20
C LYS A 379 -2.59 28.62 18.25
N ALA A 380 -3.87 28.39 17.97
CA ALA A 380 -4.70 29.31 17.20
C ALA A 380 -5.23 30.44 18.10
N ALA A 381 -5.79 30.10 19.27
CA ALA A 381 -6.28 31.06 20.26
C ALA A 381 -5.20 32.09 20.65
N MET A 382 -4.00 31.62 21.02
CA MET A 382 -2.88 32.49 21.41
C MET A 382 -2.35 33.40 20.29
N LYS A 383 -2.67 33.13 19.01
CA LYS A 383 -2.34 34.04 17.90
C LYS A 383 -3.36 35.16 17.74
N THR A 384 -4.59 34.93 18.17
CA THR A 384 -5.69 35.91 18.11
C THR A 384 -5.68 36.82 19.33
N SER A 385 -5.31 36.29 20.50
CA SER A 385 -5.21 37.03 21.77
C SER A 385 -3.82 37.62 22.00
N ALA A 386 -3.30 38.37 21.03
CA ALA A 386 -2.03 39.07 21.13
C ALA A 386 -2.15 40.34 22.00
N GLY A 387 -2.30 40.16 23.32
CA GLY A 387 -2.45 41.27 24.27
C GLY A 387 -2.34 40.89 25.75
N GLU A 388 -2.85 39.72 26.16
CA GLU A 388 -2.94 39.34 27.58
C GLU A 388 -2.37 37.93 27.87
N ASP A 389 -1.73 37.85 29.03
CA ASP A 389 -1.19 36.68 29.74
C ASP A 389 -0.17 35.77 29.01
N THR A 390 1.10 36.19 29.07
CA THR A 390 2.27 35.45 28.56
C THR A 390 2.65 34.20 29.37
N SER A 391 1.90 33.84 30.42
CA SER A 391 2.30 32.84 31.42
C SER A 391 2.02 31.37 31.04
N VAL A 392 1.12 31.11 30.07
CA VAL A 392 0.69 29.75 29.73
C VAL A 392 1.49 29.16 28.56
N LEU A 393 2.48 28.32 28.86
CA LEU A 393 3.24 27.60 27.85
C LEU A 393 2.37 26.61 27.05
N VAL A 394 2.76 26.33 25.80
CA VAL A 394 2.15 25.29 24.96
C VAL A 394 3.02 24.03 24.96
N PRO A 395 2.59 22.93 25.61
CA PRO A 395 3.32 21.67 25.61
C PRO A 395 3.58 21.14 24.18
N LYS A 396 4.80 20.65 23.95
CA LYS A 396 5.22 20.08 22.66
C LYS A 396 4.89 18.59 22.61
N THR A 397 5.02 17.89 23.73
CA THR A 397 4.74 16.45 23.86
C THR A 397 3.62 16.15 24.86
N LEU A 398 3.02 14.97 24.74
CA LEU A 398 2.03 14.49 25.71
C LEU A 398 2.68 14.19 27.07
N SER A 399 3.96 13.81 27.09
CA SER A 399 4.73 13.58 28.33
C SER A 399 4.83 14.85 29.17
N GLU A 400 5.15 16.00 28.56
CA GLU A 400 5.17 17.31 29.25
C GLU A 400 3.82 17.64 29.92
N VAL A 401 2.69 17.33 29.27
CA VAL A 401 1.36 17.48 29.86
C VAL A 401 1.17 16.54 31.04
N VAL A 402 1.56 15.27 30.91
CA VAL A 402 1.43 14.30 31.99
C VAL A 402 2.28 14.71 33.19
N GLU A 403 3.56 15.03 32.97
CA GLU A 403 4.51 15.49 33.98
C GLU A 403 4.01 16.75 34.70
N SER A 404 3.51 17.76 33.98
CA SER A 404 2.90 18.97 34.59
C SER A 404 1.63 18.73 35.40
N THR A 405 1.00 17.56 35.28
CA THR A 405 -0.19 17.19 36.09
C THR A 405 0.14 16.21 37.22
N LEU A 406 1.40 15.83 37.41
CA LEU A 406 1.85 14.89 38.43
C LEU A 406 2.84 15.59 39.37
N CYS A 407 3.00 15.07 40.60
CA CYS A 407 4.10 15.51 41.45
C CYS A 407 5.45 15.15 40.81
N SER A 408 6.46 15.99 41.06
CA SER A 408 7.85 15.72 40.67
C SER A 408 8.28 14.31 41.08
N LYS A 409 9.05 13.67 40.20
CA LYS A 409 9.61 12.34 40.45
C LYS A 409 10.59 12.41 41.64
N PRO A 410 10.56 11.47 42.60
CA PRO A 410 11.61 11.39 43.61
C PRO A 410 12.97 11.18 42.96
N GLU A 411 14.01 11.79 43.54
CA GLU A 411 15.37 11.70 43.01
C GLU A 411 15.87 10.23 43.02
N GLY A 412 16.52 9.81 41.93
CA GLY A 412 16.95 8.42 41.73
C GLY A 412 15.85 7.39 41.42
N ALA A 413 14.56 7.67 41.67
CA ALA A 413 13.49 6.69 41.43
C ALA A 413 13.26 6.41 39.92
N PRO A 414 12.83 5.20 39.53
CA PRO A 414 12.49 4.87 38.14
C PRO A 414 11.13 5.44 37.68
N PHE A 415 10.17 5.64 38.60
CA PHE A 415 8.79 6.08 38.32
C PHE A 415 8.29 7.17 39.29
N HIS A 416 7.18 7.83 38.96
CA HIS A 416 6.47 8.70 39.91
C HIS A 416 5.83 7.87 41.04
N ASN A 417 5.47 8.52 42.15
CA ASN A 417 4.74 7.86 43.24
C ASN A 417 3.40 7.28 42.71
N ILE A 418 3.07 6.07 43.17
CA ILE A 418 1.90 5.34 42.68
C ILE A 418 0.57 6.07 42.92
N LYS A 419 0.42 6.76 44.07
CA LYS A 419 -0.79 7.55 44.37
C LYS A 419 -0.99 8.68 43.36
N CYS A 420 0.09 9.30 42.89
CA CYS A 420 0.04 10.32 41.85
C CYS A 420 -0.43 9.74 40.51
N LEU A 421 0.10 8.57 40.12
CA LEU A 421 -0.26 7.88 38.88
C LEU A 421 -1.71 7.38 38.88
N GLN A 422 -2.23 6.98 40.04
CA GLN A 422 -3.62 6.55 40.23
C GLN A 422 -4.61 7.71 40.44
N ARG A 423 -4.13 8.96 40.53
CA ARG A 423 -4.91 10.18 40.83
C ARG A 423 -5.55 10.17 42.25
N GLU A 424 -4.86 9.53 43.19
CA GLU A 424 -5.20 9.43 44.62
C GLU A 424 -4.32 10.37 45.49
N CYS A 425 -3.75 11.43 44.89
CA CYS A 425 -2.85 12.38 45.55
C CYS A 425 -3.44 13.79 45.49
N ASP A 426 -3.65 14.42 46.64
CA ASP A 426 -4.30 15.74 46.74
C ASP A 426 -3.46 16.87 46.15
N GLN A 427 -2.13 16.69 46.07
CA GLN A 427 -1.20 17.70 45.56
C GLN A 427 -1.08 17.74 44.02
N CYS A 428 -1.59 16.74 43.30
CA CYS A 428 -1.50 16.72 41.84
C CYS A 428 -2.73 16.14 41.14
N GLY A 429 -3.12 16.75 40.02
CA GLY A 429 -4.29 16.29 39.27
C GLY A 429 -4.45 16.97 37.93
N VAL A 430 -5.47 16.53 37.18
CA VAL A 430 -5.84 17.10 35.88
C VAL A 430 -6.38 18.54 35.97
N ALA A 431 -6.50 19.10 37.17
CA ALA A 431 -6.79 20.52 37.42
C ALA A 431 -5.53 21.41 37.33
N LEU A 432 -4.32 20.87 37.51
CA LEU A 432 -3.07 21.63 37.32
C LEU A 432 -2.83 22.00 35.85
N PHE A 433 -3.47 21.28 34.92
CA PHE A 433 -3.51 21.66 33.51
C PHE A 433 -4.43 22.88 33.32
N LYS A 434 -3.87 24.07 33.53
CA LYS A 434 -4.58 25.36 33.35
C LYS A 434 -5.12 25.49 31.92
N LEU A 435 -6.42 25.77 31.80
CA LEU A 435 -7.11 26.09 30.56
C LEU A 435 -7.14 27.61 30.33
N LEU A 436 -7.18 28.03 29.07
CA LEU A 436 -7.46 29.42 28.70
C LEU A 436 -8.98 29.68 28.74
N PRO A 437 -9.43 30.93 28.92
CA PRO A 437 -10.86 31.26 28.87
C PRO A 437 -11.54 30.80 27.57
N THR A 438 -10.85 30.96 26.44
CA THR A 438 -11.29 30.51 25.10
C THR A 438 -11.36 28.98 24.93
N GLU A 439 -10.70 28.21 25.79
CA GLU A 439 -10.75 26.75 25.81
C GLU A 439 -11.89 26.21 26.69
N THR A 440 -12.42 27.07 27.57
CA THR A 440 -13.56 26.77 28.46
C THR A 440 -14.88 27.35 27.91
N SER A 441 -14.83 28.03 26.76
CA SER A 441 -15.98 28.60 26.06
C SER A 441 -16.89 27.50 25.50
N ASP A 442 -18.21 27.69 25.67
CA ASP A 442 -19.25 26.95 24.95
C ASP A 442 -19.57 27.57 23.57
N GLU A 443 -19.06 28.77 23.29
CA GLU A 443 -19.22 29.43 22.00
C GLU A 443 -18.16 28.98 20.98
N GLY A 444 -18.62 28.65 19.77
CA GLY A 444 -17.80 28.20 18.64
C GLY A 444 -17.87 26.68 18.41
N SER A 445 -17.36 26.21 17.27
CA SER A 445 -17.29 24.77 16.96
C SER A 445 -15.86 24.33 16.62
N VAL A 446 -15.46 23.18 17.17
CA VAL A 446 -14.17 22.54 16.93
C VAL A 446 -14.40 21.14 16.35
N LYS A 447 -13.73 20.85 15.23
CA LYS A 447 -13.75 19.54 14.58
C LYS A 447 -12.61 18.68 15.12
N TRP A 448 -12.97 17.59 15.80
CA TRP A 448 -12.03 16.66 16.41
C TRP A 448 -12.45 15.21 16.16
N SER A 449 -11.66 14.23 16.62
CA SER A 449 -11.97 12.82 16.38
C SER A 449 -11.69 11.96 17.61
N ARG A 450 -12.58 10.98 17.85
CA ARG A 450 -12.48 10.00 18.94
C ARG A 450 -12.93 8.63 18.50
N TYR A 451 -12.60 7.59 19.24
CA TYR A 451 -13.10 6.25 18.97
C TYR A 451 -14.44 6.04 19.66
N ASP A 452 -15.44 5.58 18.91
CA ASP A 452 -16.76 5.27 19.46
C ASP A 452 -17.34 3.97 18.90
N TYR A 453 -18.36 3.46 19.58
CA TYR A 453 -19.06 2.22 19.20
C TYR A 453 -20.15 2.51 18.17
N ILE A 454 -19.88 2.19 16.91
CA ILE A 454 -20.84 2.34 15.81
C ILE A 454 -21.63 1.03 15.61
N PRO A 455 -22.96 1.09 15.46
CA PRO A 455 -23.75 -0.03 14.93
C PRO A 455 -23.21 -0.56 13.58
N THR A 456 -23.41 -1.85 13.28
CA THR A 456 -22.90 -2.47 12.03
C THR A 456 -23.98 -2.97 11.07
N GLY A 457 -25.27 -2.81 11.42
CA GLY A 457 -26.38 -3.40 10.68
C GLY A 457 -26.39 -4.92 10.69
N LYS A 458 -25.63 -5.55 11.60
CA LYS A 458 -25.56 -7.00 11.80
C LYS A 458 -25.88 -7.30 13.25
N PHE A 459 -26.73 -8.28 13.48
CA PHE A 459 -27.13 -8.71 14.81
C PHE A 459 -26.34 -9.95 15.21
N LEU A 460 -26.10 -10.09 16.51
CA LEU A 460 -25.62 -11.32 17.13
C LEU A 460 -26.81 -12.29 17.29
N ALA A 461 -26.54 -13.56 17.60
CA ALA A 461 -27.59 -14.57 17.79
C ALA A 461 -28.57 -14.21 18.92
N ASN A 462 -28.16 -13.40 19.90
CA ASN A 462 -28.97 -12.89 21.01
C ASN A 462 -29.74 -11.58 20.66
N GLY A 463 -30.02 -11.33 19.39
CA GLY A 463 -30.72 -10.13 18.91
C GLY A 463 -30.00 -8.79 19.10
N GLN A 464 -28.84 -8.74 19.77
CA GLN A 464 -28.12 -7.49 20.00
C GLN A 464 -27.39 -7.03 18.75
N GLU A 465 -27.52 -5.75 18.39
CA GLU A 465 -26.78 -5.21 17.25
C GLU A 465 -25.27 -5.20 17.55
N LYS A 466 -24.50 -5.88 16.69
CA LYS A 466 -23.06 -5.95 16.79
C LYS A 466 -22.47 -4.56 16.56
N LYS A 467 -21.84 -4.00 17.59
CA LYS A 467 -21.14 -2.71 17.52
C LYS A 467 -19.67 -2.92 17.13
N LYS A 468 -19.11 -2.01 16.33
CA LYS A 468 -17.67 -1.93 16.04
C LYS A 468 -17.09 -0.63 16.60
N ILE A 469 -15.86 -0.68 17.10
CA ILE A 469 -15.13 0.54 17.47
C ILE A 469 -14.58 1.15 16.19
N ALA A 470 -14.85 2.43 15.95
CA ALA A 470 -14.32 3.18 14.81
C ALA A 470 -14.03 4.64 15.18
N LEU A 471 -13.13 5.26 14.43
CA LEU A 471 -12.79 6.68 14.61
C LEU A 471 -13.90 7.53 13.98
N ILE A 472 -14.58 8.34 14.80
CA ILE A 472 -15.66 9.25 14.40
C ILE A 472 -15.14 10.68 14.50
N GLN A 473 -15.52 11.52 13.53
CA GLN A 473 -15.32 12.96 13.61
C GLN A 473 -16.52 13.61 14.31
N LYS A 474 -16.26 14.32 15.41
CA LYS A 474 -17.25 15.15 16.12
C LYS A 474 -17.03 16.63 15.79
N GLU A 475 -18.09 17.41 15.93
CA GLU A 475 -18.08 18.88 15.93
C GLU A 475 -18.79 19.33 17.21
N THR A 476 -18.05 19.95 18.14
CA THR A 476 -18.51 20.31 19.49
C THR A 476 -17.93 21.65 19.91
N PRO A 477 -18.42 22.29 20.98
CA PRO A 477 -17.73 23.41 21.59
C PRO A 477 -16.30 23.05 22.07
N PRO A 478 -15.41 24.05 22.24
CA PRO A 478 -14.10 23.87 22.85
C PRO A 478 -14.17 23.21 24.24
N SER A 479 -15.13 23.61 25.07
CA SER A 479 -15.35 23.07 26.42
C SER A 479 -15.44 21.54 26.46
N GLU A 480 -16.29 20.91 25.62
CA GLU A 480 -16.43 19.44 25.55
C GLU A 480 -15.09 18.77 25.14
N LEU A 481 -14.34 19.35 24.21
CA LEU A 481 -13.06 18.82 23.76
C LEU A 481 -12.01 18.82 24.89
N PHE A 482 -11.87 19.93 25.60
CA PHE A 482 -10.88 20.05 26.68
C PHE A 482 -11.31 19.26 27.93
N GLN A 483 -12.61 19.16 28.22
CA GLN A 483 -13.12 18.30 29.28
C GLN A 483 -12.83 16.82 28.98
N TYR A 484 -13.13 16.34 27.76
CA TYR A 484 -12.79 14.98 27.35
C TYR A 484 -11.27 14.72 27.36
N PHE A 485 -10.46 15.73 27.05
CA PHE A 485 -9.00 15.60 27.19
C PHE A 485 -8.56 15.42 28.65
N ARG A 486 -9.19 16.13 29.61
CA ARG A 486 -8.91 15.95 31.05
C ARG A 486 -9.32 14.56 31.54
N GLU A 487 -10.44 14.01 31.06
CA GLU A 487 -10.85 12.62 31.33
C GLU A 487 -9.80 11.60 30.85
N LEU A 488 -9.27 11.78 29.63
CA LEU A 488 -8.20 10.94 29.11
C LEU A 488 -6.90 11.09 29.91
N LEU A 489 -6.52 12.31 30.33
CA LEU A 489 -5.36 12.58 31.18
C LEU A 489 -5.47 12.02 32.61
N ALA A 490 -6.69 11.71 33.08
CA ALA A 490 -6.87 11.04 34.36
C ALA A 490 -6.43 9.56 34.28
N VAL A 491 -6.79 8.87 33.20
CA VAL A 491 -6.56 7.42 33.01
C VAL A 491 -5.23 7.10 32.30
N TYR A 492 -4.73 7.99 31.44
CA TYR A 492 -3.54 7.75 30.62
C TYR A 492 -2.26 7.41 31.42
N PRO A 493 -1.90 8.11 32.52
CA PRO A 493 -0.64 7.87 33.22
C PRO A 493 -0.54 6.48 33.85
N SER A 494 -1.59 6.03 34.55
CA SER A 494 -1.65 4.69 35.15
C SER A 494 -1.60 3.58 34.09
N HIS A 495 -2.34 3.73 32.99
CA HIS A 495 -2.32 2.77 31.87
C HIS A 495 -0.93 2.66 31.21
N SER A 496 -0.28 3.80 30.94
CA SER A 496 1.06 3.84 30.35
C SER A 496 2.10 3.25 31.30
N PHE A 497 2.01 3.55 32.59
CA PHE A 497 2.84 2.96 33.63
C PHE A 497 2.66 1.43 33.72
N MET A 498 1.42 0.92 33.79
CA MET A 498 1.15 -0.54 33.84
C MET A 498 1.72 -1.30 32.64
N ALA A 499 1.52 -0.77 31.43
CA ALA A 499 2.04 -1.39 30.22
C ALA A 499 3.58 -1.47 30.20
N LYS A 500 4.26 -0.43 30.70
CA LYS A 500 5.72 -0.40 30.83
C LYS A 500 6.20 -1.34 31.96
N TRP A 501 5.58 -1.24 33.14
CA TRP A 501 5.89 -2.05 34.32
C TRP A 501 5.85 -3.55 34.01
N GLN A 502 4.75 -4.03 33.43
CA GLN A 502 4.55 -5.45 33.10
C GLN A 502 5.56 -5.97 32.07
N ARG A 503 6.03 -5.10 31.15
CA ARG A 503 7.08 -5.46 30.20
C ARG A 503 8.42 -5.61 30.91
N GLU A 504 8.81 -4.63 31.73
CA GLU A 504 10.04 -4.70 32.54
C GLU A 504 10.02 -5.88 33.51
N GLN A 505 8.85 -6.24 34.06
CA GLN A 505 8.71 -7.41 34.93
C GLN A 505 8.87 -8.74 34.17
N LEU A 506 8.40 -8.84 32.92
CA LEU A 506 8.70 -10.02 32.08
C LEU A 506 10.18 -10.07 31.70
N ASP A 507 10.74 -8.94 31.26
CA ASP A 507 12.13 -8.87 30.80
C ASP A 507 13.09 -9.22 31.97
N ASN A 508 12.87 -8.67 33.18
CA ASN A 508 13.65 -9.01 34.39
C ASN A 508 13.55 -10.50 34.77
N LEU A 509 12.36 -11.12 34.63
CA LEU A 509 12.17 -12.55 34.91
C LEU A 509 12.91 -13.43 33.88
N LEU A 510 12.92 -13.03 32.62
CA LEU A 510 13.64 -13.77 31.57
C LEU A 510 15.16 -13.63 31.70
N ASP A 511 15.65 -12.50 32.19
CA ASP A 511 17.08 -12.26 32.44
C ASP A 511 17.58 -12.96 33.72
N ASN A 512 16.69 -13.29 34.68
CA ASN A 512 17.04 -13.86 35.99
C ASN A 512 16.14 -15.05 36.38
N LEU A 513 15.83 -15.93 35.42
CA LEU A 513 14.96 -17.09 35.67
C LEU A 513 15.67 -18.12 36.59
N PRO A 514 15.04 -18.59 37.69
CA PRO A 514 15.61 -19.66 38.51
C PRO A 514 15.54 -21.04 37.85
N VAL A 515 16.47 -21.91 38.23
CA VAL A 515 16.42 -23.34 37.88
C VAL A 515 15.12 -23.95 38.41
N GLY A 516 14.47 -24.80 37.61
CA GLY A 516 13.15 -25.38 37.94
C GLY A 516 11.96 -24.45 37.70
N HIS A 517 12.17 -23.15 37.46
CA HIS A 517 11.11 -22.25 37.00
C HIS A 517 10.96 -22.30 35.48
N VAL A 518 9.74 -22.02 35.00
CA VAL A 518 9.36 -22.02 33.58
C VAL A 518 8.54 -20.77 33.27
N VAL A 519 8.76 -20.14 32.11
CA VAL A 519 7.97 -18.99 31.64
C VAL A 519 7.21 -19.36 30.37
N CYS A 520 5.90 -19.13 30.37
CA CYS A 520 5.05 -19.29 29.19
C CYS A 520 4.40 -17.95 28.81
N VAL A 521 4.60 -17.50 27.56
CA VAL A 521 3.88 -16.36 26.99
C VAL A 521 2.84 -16.86 25.99
N HIS A 522 1.56 -16.75 26.34
CA HIS A 522 0.42 -17.29 25.58
C HIS A 522 -0.29 -16.22 24.74
N ASP A 523 -0.85 -16.63 23.60
CA ASP A 523 -1.81 -15.85 22.81
C ASP A 523 -2.62 -16.75 21.85
N TYR A 524 -3.83 -16.31 21.49
CA TYR A 524 -4.58 -16.89 20.37
C TYR A 524 -4.34 -16.07 19.10
N SER A 525 -3.60 -16.66 18.16
CA SER A 525 -3.48 -16.10 16.82
C SER A 525 -4.85 -16.10 16.13
N GLU A 526 -5.15 -15.03 15.37
CA GLU A 526 -6.31 -15.00 14.46
C GLU A 526 -6.40 -16.31 13.64
N GLY A 527 -7.58 -16.95 13.65
CA GLY A 527 -7.78 -18.26 13.04
C GLY A 527 -7.38 -18.32 11.57
N TYR A 528 -6.69 -19.39 11.19
CA TYR A 528 -6.28 -19.62 9.81
C TYR A 528 -7.48 -20.10 8.98
N THR A 529 -7.68 -19.52 7.80
CA THR A 529 -8.74 -19.93 6.88
C THR A 529 -8.11 -20.81 5.80
N CYS A 530 -8.51 -22.09 5.72
CA CYS A 530 -7.94 -23.11 4.83
C CYS A 530 -8.34 -22.91 3.36
N ARG A 531 -7.83 -21.83 2.77
CA ARG A 531 -8.03 -21.49 1.37
C ARG A 531 -7.15 -22.32 0.44
N GLN A 532 -7.69 -22.68 -0.72
CA GLN A 532 -6.93 -23.33 -1.79
C GLN A 532 -6.37 -22.31 -2.79
N GLN A 533 -5.46 -22.76 -3.67
CA GLN A 533 -4.92 -21.91 -4.74
C GLN A 533 -5.92 -21.76 -5.91
N ASP A 534 -6.75 -22.77 -6.15
CA ASP A 534 -7.67 -22.85 -7.29
C ASP A 534 -9.10 -23.19 -6.79
N GLU A 535 -9.66 -22.35 -5.91
CA GLU A 535 -10.98 -22.52 -5.25
C GLU A 535 -12.14 -22.51 -6.26
N ILE A 536 -13.08 -23.46 -6.12
CA ILE A 536 -14.38 -23.42 -6.82
C ILE A 536 -15.38 -22.50 -6.09
N GLN A 537 -16.43 -22.07 -6.78
CA GLN A 537 -17.36 -21.05 -6.25
C GLN A 537 -18.09 -21.50 -4.96
N SER A 538 -18.36 -22.79 -4.77
CA SER A 538 -18.96 -23.33 -3.54
C SER A 538 -18.01 -23.26 -2.35
N GLU A 539 -16.77 -23.73 -2.51
CA GLU A 539 -15.72 -23.70 -1.48
C GLU A 539 -15.46 -22.28 -0.97
N TYR A 540 -15.60 -21.25 -1.82
CA TYR A 540 -15.37 -19.85 -1.42
C TYR A 540 -16.30 -19.36 -0.29
N PHE A 541 -17.49 -19.97 -0.11
CA PHE A 541 -18.46 -19.55 0.90
C PHE A 541 -18.32 -20.28 2.24
N ASP A 542 -17.91 -21.55 2.23
CA ASP A 542 -17.77 -22.37 3.43
C ASP A 542 -16.34 -22.92 3.53
N VAL A 543 -15.44 -22.09 4.05
CA VAL A 543 -14.02 -22.41 4.20
C VAL A 543 -13.73 -22.80 5.64
N ALA A 544 -13.16 -23.99 5.83
CA ALA A 544 -12.71 -24.48 7.13
C ALA A 544 -11.78 -23.47 7.83
N LYS A 545 -12.00 -23.29 9.13
CA LYS A 545 -11.22 -22.39 9.98
C LYS A 545 -10.50 -23.19 11.06
N VAL A 546 -9.22 -22.92 11.19
CA VAL A 546 -8.32 -23.56 12.14
C VAL A 546 -8.01 -22.57 13.26
N SER A 547 -8.29 -22.96 14.49
CA SER A 547 -7.86 -22.23 15.67
C SER A 547 -6.37 -22.49 15.91
N LEU A 548 -5.61 -21.43 16.23
CA LEU A 548 -4.16 -21.51 16.44
C LEU A 548 -3.79 -20.83 17.75
N HIS A 549 -3.56 -21.64 18.78
CA HIS A 549 -2.95 -21.20 20.02
C HIS A 549 -1.42 -21.18 19.88
N VAL A 550 -0.76 -20.20 20.50
CA VAL A 550 0.69 -20.03 20.47
C VAL A 550 1.21 -19.80 21.89
N THR A 551 2.16 -20.63 22.33
CA THR A 551 2.94 -20.42 23.55
C THR A 551 4.41 -20.26 23.19
N ILE A 552 5.04 -19.21 23.72
CA ILE A 552 6.50 -19.09 23.75
C ILE A 552 6.95 -19.61 25.12
N LEU A 553 7.64 -20.74 25.11
CA LEU A 553 8.17 -21.41 26.29
C LEU A 553 9.63 -20.98 26.49
N HIS A 554 9.98 -20.61 27.72
CA HIS A 554 11.35 -20.43 28.19
C HIS A 554 11.56 -21.31 29.42
N ARG A 555 12.61 -22.12 29.40
CA ARG A 555 13.01 -23.03 30.47
C ARG A 555 14.53 -23.16 30.51
N HIS A 556 15.07 -23.77 31.55
CA HIS A 556 16.48 -24.18 31.55
C HIS A 556 16.71 -25.40 30.66
N ALA A 557 17.93 -25.55 30.16
CA ALA A 557 18.36 -26.69 29.36
C ALA A 557 18.35 -27.99 30.17
N VAL A 558 17.91 -29.07 29.53
CA VAL A 558 18.00 -30.44 30.07
C VAL A 558 19.13 -31.16 29.35
N GLU A 559 20.08 -31.73 30.07
CA GLU A 559 21.28 -32.32 29.48
C GLU A 559 20.93 -33.41 28.44
N GLU A 560 20.04 -34.33 28.80
CA GLU A 560 19.60 -35.46 27.96
C GLU A 560 18.94 -35.02 26.65
N VAL A 561 18.26 -33.86 26.63
CA VAL A 561 17.39 -33.43 25.50
C VAL A 561 17.95 -32.24 24.71
N ASP A 562 18.78 -31.42 25.33
CA ASP A 562 19.39 -30.23 24.73
C ASP A 562 20.91 -30.36 24.52
N GLY A 563 21.56 -31.34 25.17
CA GLY A 563 23.00 -31.60 25.08
C GLY A 563 23.88 -30.69 25.94
N VAL A 564 23.27 -29.94 26.87
CA VAL A 564 23.95 -29.00 27.79
C VAL A 564 23.16 -29.01 29.11
N ALA A 565 23.84 -29.23 30.23
CA ALA A 565 23.27 -29.04 31.56
C ALA A 565 23.18 -27.55 31.91
N SER A 566 22.14 -27.15 32.63
CA SER A 566 22.04 -25.81 33.22
C SER A 566 22.18 -25.92 34.74
N THR A 567 23.12 -25.18 35.32
CA THR A 567 23.25 -25.03 36.78
C THR A 567 22.82 -23.62 37.22
N GLU A 568 22.94 -23.31 38.51
CA GLU A 568 22.70 -21.95 39.03
C GLU A 568 23.85 -20.99 38.67
N GLU A 569 25.08 -21.50 38.56
CA GLU A 569 26.28 -20.73 38.21
C GLU A 569 26.42 -20.45 36.71
N ASP A 570 25.91 -21.35 35.85
CA ASP A 570 25.94 -21.20 34.39
C ASP A 570 24.56 -21.49 33.75
N PRO A 571 23.58 -20.58 33.93
CA PRO A 571 22.20 -20.78 33.51
C PRO A 571 22.01 -20.76 31.98
N HIS A 572 21.69 -21.92 31.41
CA HIS A 572 21.47 -22.11 29.99
C HIS A 572 19.98 -22.09 29.64
N LEU A 573 19.47 -20.93 29.21
CA LEU A 573 18.06 -20.77 28.81
C LEU A 573 17.77 -21.27 27.39
N VAL A 574 16.73 -22.10 27.27
CA VAL A 574 16.21 -22.66 26.02
C VAL A 574 14.86 -22.04 25.72
N LYS A 575 14.68 -21.53 24.48
CA LYS A 575 13.42 -20.99 23.98
C LYS A 575 12.79 -21.92 22.95
N GLU A 576 11.51 -22.23 23.13
CA GLU A 576 10.74 -23.14 22.28
C GLU A 576 9.39 -22.52 21.94
N HIS A 577 8.86 -22.81 20.74
CA HIS A 577 7.54 -22.33 20.34
C HIS A 577 6.58 -23.52 20.26
N ILE A 578 5.61 -23.57 21.16
CA ILE A 578 4.54 -24.57 21.15
C ILE A 578 3.34 -23.98 20.42
N PHE A 579 2.77 -24.76 19.50
CA PHE A 579 1.56 -24.42 18.75
C PHE A 579 0.53 -25.50 18.97
N VAL A 580 -0.68 -25.12 19.35
CA VAL A 580 -1.82 -26.05 19.34
C VAL A 580 -2.77 -25.64 18.24
N ILE A 581 -3.05 -26.59 17.35
CA ILE A 581 -3.75 -26.41 16.09
C ILE A 581 -5.05 -27.21 16.18
N SER A 582 -6.19 -26.53 16.17
CA SER A 582 -7.48 -27.18 16.40
C SER A 582 -8.51 -26.92 15.30
N ASP A 583 -9.31 -27.95 14.99
CA ASP A 583 -10.53 -27.82 14.20
C ASP A 583 -11.69 -27.21 15.03
N ASP A 584 -11.55 -27.07 16.36
CA ASP A 584 -12.50 -26.36 17.22
C ASP A 584 -12.29 -24.83 17.12
N PRO A 585 -13.27 -24.05 16.62
CA PRO A 585 -13.17 -22.59 16.57
C PRO A 585 -13.47 -21.91 17.91
N VAL A 586 -13.93 -22.64 18.93
CA VAL A 586 -14.30 -22.09 20.24
C VAL A 586 -13.06 -21.91 21.10
N GLN A 587 -12.73 -20.64 21.37
CA GLN A 587 -11.58 -20.23 22.18
C GLN A 587 -12.06 -19.77 23.56
N ASP A 588 -12.40 -20.72 24.42
CA ASP A 588 -12.93 -20.54 25.77
C ASP A 588 -11.93 -20.99 26.86
N TYR A 589 -12.34 -20.85 28.13
CA TYR A 589 -11.51 -21.22 29.29
C TYR A 589 -11.24 -22.75 29.35
N ASP A 590 -12.16 -23.59 28.88
CA ASP A 590 -11.94 -25.04 28.77
C ASP A 590 -10.84 -25.32 27.73
N SER A 591 -10.87 -24.66 26.57
CA SER A 591 -9.81 -24.80 25.57
C SER A 591 -8.45 -24.35 26.12
N VAL A 592 -8.40 -23.30 26.97
CA VAL A 592 -7.17 -22.84 27.65
C VAL A 592 -6.62 -23.90 28.60
N HIS A 593 -7.48 -24.53 29.41
CA HIS A 593 -7.07 -25.60 30.33
C HIS A 593 -6.45 -26.79 29.58
N THR A 594 -7.07 -27.24 28.48
CA THR A 594 -6.49 -28.26 27.59
C THR A 594 -5.14 -27.84 26.99
N MET A 595 -4.90 -26.56 26.70
CA MET A 595 -3.56 -26.10 26.27
C MET A 595 -2.51 -26.21 27.39
N GLN A 596 -2.90 -26.01 28.65
CA GLN A 596 -2.01 -26.18 29.80
C GLN A 596 -1.69 -27.66 30.04
N GLU A 597 -2.67 -28.56 29.87
CA GLU A 597 -2.44 -30.02 29.92
C GLU A 597 -1.37 -30.46 28.89
N PHE A 598 -1.41 -29.97 27.65
CA PHE A 598 -0.37 -30.28 26.67
C PHE A 598 1.02 -29.75 27.07
N ILE A 599 1.11 -28.56 27.66
CA ILE A 599 2.38 -27.99 28.12
C ILE A 599 2.94 -28.78 29.31
N GLN A 600 2.08 -29.18 30.25
CA GLN A 600 2.48 -30.03 31.37
C GLN A 600 2.94 -31.40 30.88
N ASN A 601 2.20 -32.06 30.00
CA ASN A 601 2.61 -33.36 29.44
C ASN A 601 3.95 -33.26 28.69
N TYR A 602 4.17 -32.18 27.92
CA TYR A 602 5.45 -31.94 27.25
C TYR A 602 6.61 -31.73 28.24
N LEU A 603 6.40 -30.94 29.30
CA LEU A 603 7.43 -30.72 30.32
C LEU A 603 7.71 -31.97 31.15
N THR A 604 6.69 -32.69 31.60
CA THR A 604 6.84 -33.84 32.50
C THR A 604 7.22 -35.12 31.76
N ASN A 605 6.51 -35.48 30.69
CA ASN A 605 6.63 -36.80 30.05
C ASN A 605 7.67 -36.80 28.92
N ASP A 606 7.69 -35.76 28.09
CA ASP A 606 8.58 -35.69 26.91
C ASP A 606 9.97 -35.14 27.26
N LEU A 607 10.09 -34.32 28.32
CA LEU A 607 11.33 -33.68 28.74
C LEU A 607 11.87 -34.14 30.10
N GLY A 608 11.08 -34.81 30.95
CA GLY A 608 11.47 -35.13 32.32
C GLY A 608 11.73 -33.91 33.22
N TYR A 609 11.20 -32.73 32.86
CA TYR A 609 11.52 -31.46 33.50
C TYR A 609 10.77 -31.28 34.82
N ASN A 610 11.51 -31.27 35.93
CA ASN A 610 10.98 -30.97 37.27
C ASN A 610 10.59 -29.49 37.39
N THR A 611 9.33 -29.18 37.09
CA THR A 611 8.77 -27.82 37.18
C THR A 611 8.39 -27.49 38.62
N GLN A 612 9.10 -26.57 39.24
CA GLN A 612 8.79 -26.08 40.59
C GLN A 612 7.78 -24.91 40.58
N MET A 613 7.81 -24.09 39.52
CA MET A 613 6.99 -22.88 39.41
C MET A 613 6.78 -22.49 37.96
N MET A 614 5.52 -22.31 37.55
CA MET A 614 5.16 -21.83 36.21
C MET A 614 4.75 -20.35 36.24
N HIS A 615 5.40 -19.53 35.42
CA HIS A 615 5.09 -18.11 35.24
C HIS A 615 4.42 -17.88 33.89
N GLU A 616 3.11 -17.65 33.90
CA GLU A 616 2.34 -17.41 32.68
C GLU A 616 2.18 -15.90 32.44
N PHE A 617 2.28 -15.49 31.18
CA PHE A 617 2.02 -14.15 30.71
C PHE A 617 1.05 -14.21 29.54
N THR A 618 -0.07 -13.51 29.65
CA THR A 618 -1.14 -13.60 28.65
C THR A 618 -1.95 -12.30 28.56
N ASP A 619 -2.83 -12.23 27.58
CA ASP A 619 -3.76 -11.13 27.37
C ASP A 619 -4.90 -11.14 28.42
N GLY A 620 -5.62 -10.03 28.52
CA GLY A 620 -6.73 -9.86 29.45
C GLY A 620 -8.10 -10.32 28.93
N CYS A 621 -8.18 -11.22 27.95
CA CYS A 621 -9.44 -11.64 27.32
C CYS A 621 -10.33 -12.39 28.31
N ALA A 622 -11.52 -11.85 28.56
CA ALA A 622 -12.47 -12.38 29.54
C ALA A 622 -13.15 -13.70 29.14
N ALA A 623 -13.12 -14.06 27.84
CA ALA A 623 -13.64 -15.35 27.35
C ALA A 623 -12.58 -16.47 27.47
N GLN A 624 -11.30 -16.10 27.36
CA GLN A 624 -10.15 -16.99 27.40
C GLN A 624 -9.51 -16.94 28.80
N TYR A 625 -8.37 -16.25 28.94
CA TYR A 625 -7.52 -16.33 30.13
C TYR A 625 -8.00 -15.62 31.39
N LYS A 626 -8.89 -14.62 31.26
CA LYS A 626 -9.29 -13.70 32.34
C LYS A 626 -10.76 -13.84 32.73
N SER A 627 -11.24 -15.09 32.75
CA SER A 627 -12.58 -15.47 33.20
C SER A 627 -12.57 -15.92 34.67
N ARG A 628 -13.75 -15.96 35.32
CA ARG A 628 -13.93 -16.56 36.65
C ARG A 628 -13.52 -18.04 36.69
N HIS A 629 -13.80 -18.76 35.61
CA HIS A 629 -13.48 -20.18 35.47
C HIS A 629 -11.97 -20.40 35.36
N CYS A 630 -11.28 -19.61 34.53
CA CYS A 630 -9.81 -19.68 34.41
C CYS A 630 -9.08 -19.38 35.73
N ILE A 631 -9.61 -18.49 36.58
CA ILE A 631 -9.03 -18.22 37.91
C ILE A 631 -9.36 -19.35 38.90
N GLY A 632 -10.53 -19.97 38.77
CA GLY A 632 -10.88 -21.19 39.51
C GLY A 632 -10.04 -22.41 39.11
N ASP A 633 -9.78 -22.61 37.82
CA ASP A 633 -8.88 -23.64 37.30
C ASP A 633 -7.44 -23.42 37.79
N LEU A 634 -6.96 -22.17 37.82
CA LEU A 634 -5.69 -21.85 38.48
C LEU A 634 -5.68 -22.29 39.96
N SER A 635 -6.76 -22.11 40.72
CA SER A 635 -6.81 -22.59 42.11
C SER A 635 -6.67 -24.11 42.25
N CYS A 636 -6.91 -24.87 41.18
CA CYS A 636 -6.72 -26.33 41.12
C CYS A 636 -5.41 -26.75 40.45
N SER A 637 -4.59 -25.81 39.94
CA SER A 637 -3.45 -26.12 39.07
C SER A 637 -2.42 -27.07 39.69
N LEU A 638 -2.22 -27.00 41.01
CA LEU A 638 -1.30 -27.89 41.72
C LEU A 638 -1.78 -29.36 41.69
N ALA A 639 -3.09 -29.58 41.71
CA ALA A 639 -3.68 -30.92 41.60
C ALA A 639 -3.79 -31.40 40.15
N ASP A 640 -4.01 -30.48 39.19
CA ASP A 640 -4.14 -30.80 37.77
C ASP A 640 -2.79 -31.04 37.08
N PHE A 641 -1.76 -30.26 37.44
CA PHE A 641 -0.48 -30.22 36.73
C PHE A 641 0.74 -30.57 37.60
N GLY A 642 0.57 -30.71 38.92
CA GLY A 642 1.65 -31.02 39.86
C GLY A 642 2.51 -29.83 40.31
N PHE A 643 2.28 -28.61 39.78
CA PHE A 643 3.05 -27.41 40.12
C PHE A 643 2.19 -26.15 40.31
N PRO A 644 2.64 -25.18 41.14
CA PRO A 644 1.99 -23.89 41.27
C PRO A 644 2.16 -23.02 40.01
N ILE A 645 1.18 -22.15 39.76
CA ILE A 645 1.16 -21.20 38.63
C ILE A 645 1.06 -19.76 39.16
N GLN A 646 1.79 -18.83 38.54
CA GLN A 646 1.60 -17.40 38.71
C GLN A 646 1.27 -16.79 37.34
N ARG A 647 0.00 -16.47 37.11
CA ARG A 647 -0.51 -15.91 35.86
C ARG A 647 -0.52 -14.38 35.92
N ASN A 648 0.08 -13.77 34.91
CA ASN A 648 0.22 -12.33 34.73
C ASN A 648 -0.57 -11.88 33.49
N TYR A 649 -1.34 -10.82 33.63
CA TYR A 649 -2.17 -10.27 32.56
C TYR A 649 -1.61 -8.94 32.07
N PHE A 650 -1.21 -8.90 30.80
CA PHE A 650 -0.83 -7.64 30.16
C PHE A 650 -2.00 -6.65 30.10
N GLU A 651 -1.67 -5.38 30.24
CA GLU A 651 -2.60 -4.26 30.07
C GLU A 651 -3.19 -4.29 28.65
N THR A 652 -4.48 -3.93 28.55
CA THR A 652 -5.25 -4.10 27.30
C THR A 652 -4.55 -3.48 26.09
N SER A 653 -4.40 -4.27 25.02
CA SER A 653 -3.66 -3.97 23.77
C SER A 653 -2.13 -3.98 23.84
N HIS A 654 -1.49 -4.24 24.99
CA HIS A 654 -0.02 -4.27 25.15
C HIS A 654 0.60 -5.68 25.27
N ALA A 655 -0.22 -6.73 25.19
CA ALA A 655 0.24 -8.12 25.19
C ALA A 655 1.19 -8.49 24.03
N LYS A 656 1.18 -7.70 22.94
CA LYS A 656 1.83 -8.07 21.69
C LYS A 656 3.33 -8.33 21.83
N GLY A 657 3.82 -9.35 21.14
CA GLY A 657 5.18 -9.83 21.33
C GLY A 657 5.65 -10.85 20.29
N GLU A 658 6.47 -11.78 20.74
CA GLU A 658 7.04 -12.84 19.90
C GLU A 658 5.98 -13.86 19.46
N GLN A 659 4.93 -14.04 20.25
CA GLN A 659 3.83 -14.96 20.00
C GLN A 659 2.96 -14.55 18.79
N ASP A 660 2.61 -13.26 18.63
CA ASP A 660 1.95 -12.76 17.40
C ASP A 660 2.80 -13.08 16.16
N ALA A 661 4.12 -12.86 16.27
CA ALA A 661 5.06 -13.05 15.18
C ALA A 661 5.26 -14.53 14.85
N ALA A 662 5.27 -15.40 15.86
CA ALA A 662 5.35 -16.84 15.73
C ALA A 662 4.11 -17.41 15.01
N GLY A 663 2.90 -17.03 15.45
CA GLY A 663 1.64 -17.41 14.79
C GLY A 663 1.54 -16.88 13.35
N SER A 664 1.95 -15.63 13.12
CA SER A 664 2.01 -15.04 11.77
C SER A 664 3.00 -15.77 10.85
N HIS A 665 4.15 -16.20 11.37
CA HIS A 665 5.16 -16.94 10.60
C HIS A 665 4.67 -18.34 10.20
N VAL A 666 3.98 -19.05 11.11
CA VAL A 666 3.30 -20.32 10.79
C VAL A 666 2.26 -20.12 9.69
N LYS A 667 1.32 -19.18 9.85
CA LYS A 667 0.30 -18.88 8.83
C LYS A 667 0.93 -18.53 7.48
N GLN A 668 1.99 -17.70 7.47
CA GLN A 668 2.70 -17.34 6.25
C GLN A 668 3.38 -18.54 5.58
N LYS A 669 4.01 -19.45 6.35
CA LYS A 669 4.66 -20.67 5.84
C LYS A 669 3.63 -21.59 5.17
N VAL A 670 2.49 -21.80 5.82
CA VAL A 670 1.37 -22.62 5.30
C VAL A 670 0.77 -21.99 4.04
N SER A 671 0.41 -20.69 4.05
CA SER A 671 -0.09 -20.02 2.85
C SER A 671 0.93 -20.04 1.69
N GLN A 672 2.22 -19.90 1.96
CA GLN A 672 3.24 -20.01 0.91
C GLN A 672 3.33 -21.42 0.31
N ALA A 673 3.06 -22.47 1.08
CA ALA A 673 3.06 -23.84 0.57
C ALA A 673 1.85 -24.09 -0.36
N VAL A 674 0.67 -23.62 0.04
CA VAL A 674 -0.55 -23.67 -0.80
C VAL A 674 -0.36 -22.85 -2.07
N LEU A 675 0.08 -21.59 -1.98
CA LEU A 675 0.30 -20.71 -3.14
C LEU A 675 1.34 -21.25 -4.14
N ARG A 676 2.27 -22.09 -3.67
CA ARG A 676 3.27 -22.75 -4.51
C ARG A 676 2.83 -24.14 -5.02
N ARG A 677 1.65 -24.61 -4.62
CA ARG A 677 1.14 -25.98 -4.86
C ARG A 677 2.10 -27.06 -4.34
N THR A 678 2.80 -26.82 -3.22
CA THR A 678 3.68 -27.82 -2.58
C THR A 678 2.99 -28.58 -1.45
N ALA A 679 1.84 -28.11 -0.97
CA ALA A 679 0.99 -28.79 -0.01
C ALA A 679 -0.47 -28.35 -0.18
N THR A 680 -1.40 -29.25 0.13
CA THR A 680 -2.84 -28.99 0.17
C THR A 680 -3.28 -28.99 1.63
N ILE A 681 -3.87 -27.88 2.09
CA ILE A 681 -4.17 -27.65 3.50
C ILE A 681 -5.66 -27.33 3.62
N THR A 682 -6.44 -28.29 4.13
CA THR A 682 -7.91 -28.27 4.14
C THR A 682 -8.50 -28.33 5.56
N SER A 683 -7.77 -28.89 6.52
CA SER A 683 -8.15 -29.03 7.94
C SER A 683 -7.00 -28.69 8.90
N ALA A 684 -7.29 -28.53 10.19
CA ALA A 684 -6.26 -28.34 11.22
C ALA A 684 -5.27 -29.51 11.25
N ARG A 685 -5.74 -30.75 11.06
CA ARG A 685 -4.88 -31.94 10.95
C ARG A 685 -3.91 -31.85 9.77
N SER A 686 -4.39 -31.51 8.57
CA SER A 686 -3.49 -31.32 7.40
C SER A 686 -2.47 -30.19 7.60
N MET A 687 -2.85 -29.13 8.34
CA MET A 687 -1.96 -28.05 8.70
C MET A 687 -0.89 -28.49 9.71
N HIS A 688 -1.28 -29.25 10.73
CA HIS A 688 -0.40 -29.87 11.71
C HIS A 688 0.64 -30.77 11.05
N ASP A 689 0.20 -31.75 10.27
CA ASP A 689 1.09 -32.77 9.69
C ASP A 689 2.15 -32.14 8.76
N PHE A 690 1.74 -31.15 7.94
CA PHE A 690 2.64 -30.35 7.12
C PHE A 690 3.67 -29.57 7.95
N LEU A 691 3.27 -28.99 9.09
CA LEU A 691 4.14 -28.20 9.95
C LEU A 691 5.15 -29.08 10.71
N VAL A 692 4.70 -30.24 11.21
CA VAL A 692 5.57 -31.25 11.83
C VAL A 692 6.64 -31.70 10.83
N GLN A 693 6.26 -32.03 9.60
CA GLN A 693 7.16 -32.53 8.56
C GLN A 693 8.16 -31.48 8.03
N HIS A 694 7.77 -30.19 7.97
CA HIS A 694 8.52 -29.17 7.21
C HIS A 694 8.87 -27.89 7.98
N PHE A 695 8.57 -27.81 9.29
CA PHE A 695 8.75 -26.59 10.07
C PHE A 695 9.12 -26.76 11.55
N SER A 696 9.18 -27.97 12.09
CA SER A 696 9.58 -28.24 13.49
C SER A 696 10.97 -27.69 13.84
N GLN A 697 11.93 -27.78 12.92
CA GLN A 697 13.29 -27.26 13.14
C GLN A 697 13.44 -25.84 12.58
N PRO A 698 14.07 -24.90 13.33
CA PRO A 698 14.36 -23.56 12.84
C PRO A 698 15.37 -23.63 11.70
N ALA A 699 15.11 -22.89 10.61
CA ALA A 699 16.01 -22.90 9.46
C ALA A 699 17.40 -22.34 9.82
N PRO A 700 18.50 -23.02 9.46
CA PRO A 700 19.85 -22.58 9.80
C PRO A 700 20.13 -21.20 9.20
N SER A 701 20.61 -20.29 10.05
CA SER A 701 20.92 -18.92 9.62
C SER A 701 22.11 -18.91 8.66
N SER A 702 21.92 -18.35 7.46
CA SER A 702 23.00 -18.06 6.50
C SER A 702 23.99 -16.97 6.96
N PHE A 703 23.85 -16.47 8.19
CA PHE A 703 24.75 -15.51 8.82
C PHE A 703 25.00 -15.92 10.28
N SER A 704 26.23 -16.29 10.62
CA SER A 704 26.65 -16.68 11.98
C SER A 704 26.33 -15.62 13.04
N ALA A 705 26.49 -14.34 12.70
CA ALA A 705 26.13 -13.22 13.57
C ALA A 705 24.63 -13.14 13.94
N ARG A 706 23.75 -13.83 13.18
CA ARG A 706 22.31 -13.91 13.50
C ARG A 706 21.94 -15.14 14.30
N THR A 707 22.78 -16.19 14.32
CA THR A 707 22.53 -17.41 15.09
C THR A 707 22.44 -17.12 16.59
N LYS A 708 23.30 -16.23 17.11
CA LYS A 708 23.21 -15.73 18.50
C LYS A 708 21.97 -14.86 18.79
N SER A 709 21.24 -14.38 17.78
CA SER A 709 20.14 -13.42 17.94
C SER A 709 18.73 -14.02 17.88
N VAL A 710 18.64 -15.34 17.68
CA VAL A 710 17.38 -16.09 17.65
C VAL A 710 17.63 -17.41 18.36
N GLN A 711 17.54 -17.40 19.70
CA GLN A 711 17.75 -18.56 20.59
C GLN A 711 16.61 -19.62 20.52
N LEU A 712 15.85 -19.66 19.43
CA LEU A 712 14.79 -20.65 19.24
C LEU A 712 15.42 -22.01 18.95
N LYS A 713 15.24 -23.00 19.84
CA LYS A 713 15.75 -24.37 19.68
C LYS A 713 14.87 -25.20 18.73
N ARG A 714 13.57 -25.30 19.02
CA ARG A 714 12.61 -26.12 18.26
C ARG A 714 11.20 -25.51 18.24
N ARG A 715 10.36 -25.97 17.31
CA ARG A 715 8.91 -25.72 17.26
C ARG A 715 8.18 -27.04 17.49
N ILE A 716 7.19 -27.02 18.37
CA ILE A 716 6.36 -28.17 18.72
C ILE A 716 4.95 -27.88 18.24
N PHE A 717 4.29 -28.88 17.67
CA PHE A 717 2.92 -28.77 17.16
C PHE A 717 2.09 -29.89 17.78
N HIS A 718 0.94 -29.54 18.34
CA HIS A 718 -0.09 -30.49 18.78
C HIS A 718 -1.38 -30.26 17.97
N PHE A 719 -2.11 -31.33 17.72
CA PHE A 719 -3.41 -31.30 17.05
C PHE A 719 -4.53 -31.61 18.04
N VAL A 720 -5.61 -30.83 18.01
CA VAL A 720 -6.80 -31.03 18.84
C VAL A 720 -8.04 -31.15 17.94
N PRO A 721 -8.70 -32.33 17.85
CA PRO A 721 -9.92 -32.49 17.08
C PRO A 721 -11.10 -31.74 17.72
N SER A 722 -12.13 -31.45 16.92
CA SER A 722 -13.37 -30.82 17.40
C SER A 722 -14.30 -31.77 18.16
N SER A 723 -14.08 -33.09 18.06
CA SER A 723 -14.84 -34.12 18.79
C SER A 723 -14.02 -35.42 18.89
N GLY A 724 -14.41 -36.29 19.82
CA GLY A 724 -13.74 -37.58 20.08
C GLY A 724 -12.57 -37.47 21.07
N GLU A 725 -11.72 -38.48 21.07
CA GLU A 725 -10.55 -38.55 21.97
C GLU A 725 -9.57 -37.40 21.72
N GLY A 726 -9.09 -36.76 22.79
CA GLY A 726 -8.22 -35.58 22.72
C GLY A 726 -8.90 -34.28 22.32
N SER A 727 -10.24 -34.24 22.19
CA SER A 727 -10.99 -32.98 22.01
C SER A 727 -11.19 -32.20 23.33
N VAL A 728 -11.54 -30.92 23.23
CA VAL A 728 -11.70 -30.03 24.40
C VAL A 728 -12.86 -30.47 25.30
N VAL A 729 -12.55 -30.83 26.55
CA VAL A 729 -13.54 -31.29 27.53
C VAL A 729 -14.21 -30.09 28.22
N ARG A 730 -15.47 -29.82 27.87
CA ARG A 730 -16.25 -28.69 28.42
C ARG A 730 -17.14 -29.01 29.63
N ASN A 731 -17.43 -30.29 29.84
CA ASN A 731 -18.28 -30.76 30.95
C ASN A 731 -17.43 -31.18 32.17
N ARG A 732 -16.46 -30.35 32.57
CA ARG A 732 -15.58 -30.62 33.72
C ARG A 732 -16.34 -30.42 35.03
N ALA A 733 -16.73 -31.52 35.68
CA ALA A 733 -17.49 -31.51 36.93
C ALA A 733 -16.75 -30.72 38.04
N GLY A 734 -17.48 -29.89 38.79
CA GLY A 734 -16.91 -29.06 39.85
C GLY A 734 -15.99 -27.92 39.40
N ARG A 735 -15.79 -27.69 38.09
CA ARG A 735 -14.94 -26.59 37.54
C ARG A 735 -15.71 -25.33 37.14
N LYS A 736 -16.94 -25.20 37.62
CA LYS A 736 -17.74 -23.98 37.50
C LYS A 736 -17.65 -23.17 38.79
N PHE A 737 -17.38 -21.87 38.67
CA PHE A 737 -17.06 -20.98 39.80
C PHE A 737 -17.89 -19.69 39.74
N THR A 738 -18.28 -19.15 40.89
CA THR A 738 -19.10 -17.92 41.00
C THR A 738 -18.40 -16.65 40.47
N GLU A 739 -19.13 -15.55 40.29
CA GLU A 739 -18.55 -14.30 39.78
C GLU A 739 -17.58 -13.64 40.78
N LEU A 740 -16.31 -13.49 40.38
CA LEU A 740 -15.33 -12.72 41.15
C LEU A 740 -15.38 -11.23 40.80
N LYS A 741 -15.95 -10.44 41.71
CA LYS A 741 -16.06 -8.98 41.60
C LYS A 741 -14.68 -8.33 41.38
N GLY A 742 -14.60 -7.43 40.39
CA GLY A 742 -13.38 -6.67 40.12
C GLY A 742 -12.32 -7.36 39.25
N ILE A 743 -12.57 -8.59 38.76
CA ILE A 743 -11.64 -9.40 37.92
C ILE A 743 -10.85 -8.57 36.90
N ARG A 744 -11.50 -7.62 36.21
CA ARG A 744 -10.88 -6.82 35.14
C ARG A 744 -9.66 -6.01 35.59
N LYS A 745 -9.60 -5.61 36.87
CA LYS A 745 -8.50 -4.84 37.48
C LYS A 745 -7.32 -5.68 37.96
N LEU A 746 -7.48 -7.00 38.12
CA LEU A 746 -6.41 -7.89 38.59
C LEU A 746 -5.38 -8.10 37.47
N HIS A 747 -4.08 -7.99 37.75
CA HIS A 747 -3.05 -8.28 36.74
C HIS A 747 -2.06 -9.37 37.15
N CYS A 748 -2.08 -9.82 38.40
CA CYS A 748 -1.35 -11.00 38.84
C CYS A 748 -2.25 -11.88 39.70
N VAL A 749 -2.20 -13.19 39.46
CA VAL A 749 -2.85 -14.24 40.26
C VAL A 749 -1.79 -15.30 40.55
N LYS A 750 -1.52 -15.58 41.83
CA LYS A 750 -0.61 -16.62 42.31
C LYS A 750 -1.44 -17.70 43.01
N THR A 751 -1.19 -18.96 42.68
CA THR A 751 -1.95 -20.09 43.22
C THR A 751 -1.55 -20.40 44.67
N THR A 752 -2.40 -21.16 45.37
CA THR A 752 -2.11 -21.65 46.73
C THR A 752 -2.19 -23.18 46.77
N PRO A 753 -1.68 -23.84 47.83
CA PRO A 753 -1.87 -25.28 48.01
C PRO A 753 -3.34 -25.69 48.26
N GLN A 754 -4.25 -24.75 48.52
CA GLN A 754 -5.66 -25.00 48.80
C GLN A 754 -6.52 -24.73 47.57
N GLN A 755 -7.26 -25.76 47.11
CA GLN A 755 -8.24 -25.59 46.03
C GLN A 755 -9.28 -24.53 46.40
N GLY A 756 -9.71 -23.74 45.41
CA GLY A 756 -10.64 -22.64 45.61
C GLY A 756 -10.03 -21.38 46.24
N LYS A 757 -8.72 -21.35 46.55
CA LYS A 757 -8.06 -20.13 47.07
C LYS A 757 -6.89 -19.69 46.19
N VAL A 758 -6.84 -18.40 45.89
CA VAL A 758 -5.78 -17.75 45.11
C VAL A 758 -5.34 -16.43 45.76
N PHE A 759 -4.07 -16.06 45.60
CA PHE A 759 -3.60 -14.72 45.89
C PHE A 759 -3.71 -13.83 44.64
N VAL A 760 -4.18 -12.59 44.80
CA VAL A 760 -4.33 -11.64 43.70
C VAL A 760 -3.65 -10.31 44.02
N ARG A 761 -3.13 -9.63 42.98
CA ARG A 761 -2.42 -8.33 43.07
C ARG A 761 -2.71 -7.49 41.81
N HIS A 762 -2.68 -6.16 41.91
CA HIS A 762 -2.81 -5.30 40.73
C HIS A 762 -1.51 -5.21 39.92
N ARG A 763 -0.36 -5.54 40.53
CA ARG A 763 0.98 -5.47 39.95
C ARG A 763 1.81 -6.66 40.42
N SER A 764 2.42 -7.40 39.50
CA SER A 764 3.49 -8.35 39.82
C SER A 764 4.83 -7.65 40.00
N CYS A 765 5.80 -8.33 40.61
CA CYS A 765 7.19 -7.92 40.64
C CYS A 765 8.10 -9.13 40.45
N TYR A 766 9.12 -8.98 39.61
CA TYR A 766 10.19 -9.93 39.40
C TYR A 766 11.54 -9.22 39.51
N CYS A 767 11.72 -8.43 40.58
CA CYS A 767 13.06 -8.10 41.07
C CYS A 767 13.67 -9.34 41.74
N ILE A 768 15.01 -9.39 41.85
CA ILE A 768 15.77 -10.54 42.35
C ILE A 768 15.18 -11.08 43.68
N SER A 769 14.93 -10.21 44.67
CA SER A 769 14.32 -10.58 45.95
C SER A 769 12.96 -11.28 45.77
N CYS A 770 12.06 -10.70 44.96
CA CYS A 770 10.74 -11.30 44.69
C CYS A 770 10.80 -12.62 43.92
N ILE A 771 11.80 -12.82 43.07
CA ILE A 771 12.00 -14.07 42.33
C ILE A 771 12.34 -15.21 43.32
N VAL A 772 13.17 -14.94 44.33
CA VAL A 772 13.53 -15.91 45.39
C VAL A 772 12.52 -15.95 46.56
N ASN A 773 11.33 -15.35 46.38
CA ASN A 773 10.27 -15.18 47.40
C ASN A 773 10.65 -14.33 48.65
N ASP A 774 11.76 -13.59 48.63
CA ASP A 774 12.05 -12.53 49.61
C ASP A 774 11.29 -11.24 49.23
N GLU A 775 10.03 -11.17 49.64
CA GLU A 775 9.19 -9.97 49.44
C GLU A 775 9.52 -8.83 50.43
N GLU A 776 10.24 -9.12 51.52
CA GLU A 776 10.58 -8.10 52.52
C GLU A 776 11.58 -7.10 51.95
N ASN A 777 12.65 -7.61 51.32
CA ASN A 777 13.72 -6.84 50.68
C ASN A 777 13.42 -6.45 49.22
N CYS A 778 12.15 -6.34 48.84
CA CYS A 778 11.74 -5.93 47.50
C CYS A 778 12.13 -4.46 47.22
N THR A 779 13.01 -4.23 46.25
CA THR A 779 13.41 -2.87 45.80
C THR A 779 12.24 -2.04 45.25
N ASN A 780 11.17 -2.72 44.82
CA ASN A 780 9.99 -2.16 44.17
C ASN A 780 8.80 -1.95 45.12
N LYS A 781 8.95 -2.20 46.43
CA LYS A 781 7.88 -2.17 47.45
C LYS A 781 7.00 -0.91 47.40
N ALA A 782 7.58 0.25 47.10
CA ALA A 782 6.89 1.54 47.01
C ALA A 782 5.83 1.65 45.88
N TRP A 783 5.87 0.77 44.87
CA TRP A 783 4.90 0.75 43.76
C TRP A 783 3.95 -0.46 43.82
N LEU A 784 4.09 -1.32 44.82
CA LEU A 784 3.40 -2.60 44.91
C LEU A 784 2.25 -2.57 45.91
N ASP A 785 1.17 -3.24 45.55
CA ASP A 785 0.07 -3.57 46.46
C ASP A 785 0.50 -4.70 47.41
N GLU A 786 -0.27 -4.96 48.46
CA GLU A 786 -0.18 -6.24 49.19
C GLU A 786 -0.91 -7.36 48.42
N TRP A 787 -0.48 -8.61 48.62
CA TRP A 787 -1.22 -9.77 48.14
C TRP A 787 -2.53 -9.91 48.90
N LYS A 788 -3.63 -10.13 48.17
CA LYS A 788 -4.94 -10.38 48.77
C LYS A 788 -5.38 -11.81 48.47
N MET A 789 -5.66 -12.59 49.52
CA MET A 789 -6.28 -13.89 49.35
C MET A 789 -7.73 -13.70 48.88
N VAL A 790 -8.14 -14.52 47.92
CA VAL A 790 -9.49 -14.56 47.36
C VAL A 790 -9.96 -16.01 47.39
N GLU A 791 -11.14 -16.22 47.95
CA GLU A 791 -11.84 -17.51 47.96
C GLU A 791 -12.85 -17.56 46.81
N LEU A 792 -12.96 -18.72 46.17
CA LEU A 792 -13.72 -18.95 44.94
C LEU A 792 -14.74 -20.06 45.20
N ALA A 793 -16.00 -19.69 45.43
CA ALA A 793 -17.08 -20.67 45.59
C ALA A 793 -17.41 -21.38 44.26
N ARG A 794 -17.70 -22.68 44.32
CA ARG A 794 -18.12 -23.45 43.14
C ARG A 794 -19.61 -23.26 42.88
N GLU A 795 -20.01 -23.36 41.61
CA GLU A 795 -21.43 -23.44 41.24
C GLU A 795 -21.97 -24.82 41.63
N GLY A 796 -22.37 -24.96 42.89
CA GLY A 796 -22.86 -26.22 43.49
C GLY A 796 -22.87 -26.21 45.02
N ASP A 797 -21.98 -25.44 45.67
CA ASP A 797 -21.84 -25.43 47.14
C ASP A 797 -23.04 -24.75 47.86
N LEU A 798 -23.94 -24.10 47.11
CA LEU A 798 -25.23 -23.58 47.58
C LEU A 798 -26.32 -24.67 47.59
N ALA A 799 -26.00 -25.85 48.12
CA ALA A 799 -26.91 -26.98 48.22
C ALA A 799 -27.59 -27.05 49.61
N THR A 800 -28.49 -26.10 49.88
CA THR A 800 -29.49 -26.29 50.96
C THR A 800 -30.85 -25.71 50.59
N THR A 801 -31.41 -26.20 49.48
CA THR A 801 -32.80 -26.71 49.38
C THR A 801 -33.10 -27.16 47.96
N ARG A 802 -34.06 -28.11 47.86
CA ARG A 802 -34.58 -28.73 46.62
C ARG A 802 -33.61 -29.74 46.00
N GLN A 803 -33.88 -31.00 46.39
CA GLN A 803 -33.30 -32.22 45.85
C GLN A 803 -33.40 -32.24 44.32
N ALA A 804 -32.43 -32.92 43.70
CA ALA A 804 -32.59 -33.37 42.33
C ALA A 804 -33.87 -34.21 42.20
N THR A 805 -34.64 -33.97 41.14
CA THR A 805 -35.56 -34.97 40.59
C THR A 805 -35.05 -35.27 39.19
N GLU A 806 -34.97 -36.56 38.88
CA GLU A 806 -34.42 -37.09 37.63
C GLU A 806 -35.28 -36.63 36.44
N ALA A 807 -34.67 -36.51 35.26
CA ALA A 807 -35.37 -36.09 34.05
C ALA A 807 -36.41 -37.15 33.62
N PRO A 808 -37.72 -36.87 33.63
CA PRO A 808 -38.73 -37.83 33.22
C PRO A 808 -38.87 -37.89 31.70
N ILE A 809 -39.31 -39.04 31.23
CA ILE A 809 -39.75 -39.28 29.86
C ILE A 809 -41.00 -38.43 29.59
N LEU A 810 -40.93 -37.53 28.61
CA LEU A 810 -42.03 -36.60 28.31
C LEU A 810 -43.08 -37.22 27.39
N ASP A 811 -43.98 -37.97 28.03
CA ASP A 811 -45.26 -38.45 27.50
C ASP A 811 -46.33 -37.33 27.52
N HIS A 812 -47.57 -37.66 27.12
CA HIS A 812 -48.70 -36.71 26.99
C HIS A 812 -49.02 -35.92 28.29
N ASP A 813 -48.62 -36.43 29.46
CA ASP A 813 -48.93 -35.89 30.79
C ASP A 813 -48.20 -34.59 31.15
N THR A 814 -47.05 -34.27 30.55
CA THR A 814 -46.33 -33.04 30.95
C THR A 814 -47.00 -31.77 30.41
N ALA A 815 -47.76 -31.88 29.32
CA ALA A 815 -48.75 -30.88 28.91
C ALA A 815 -49.63 -30.42 30.09
N SER A 816 -50.29 -31.40 30.72
CA SER A 816 -51.11 -31.18 31.92
C SER A 816 -50.28 -30.69 33.10
N TYR A 817 -49.09 -31.24 33.35
CA TYR A 817 -48.27 -30.85 34.50
C TYR A 817 -47.86 -29.37 34.48
N ILE A 818 -47.50 -28.79 33.33
CA ILE A 818 -47.20 -27.34 33.29
C ILE A 818 -48.48 -26.51 33.41
N ALA A 819 -49.62 -26.99 32.92
CA ALA A 819 -50.90 -26.32 33.10
C ALA A 819 -51.38 -26.35 34.57
N ASP A 820 -51.12 -27.44 35.30
CA ASP A 820 -51.43 -27.59 36.73
C ASP A 820 -50.57 -26.69 37.63
N LEU A 821 -49.46 -26.14 37.12
CA LEU A 821 -48.66 -25.09 37.77
C LEU A 821 -49.19 -23.67 37.50
N ALA A 822 -50.15 -23.50 36.58
CA ALA A 822 -50.76 -22.21 36.31
C ALA A 822 -51.87 -21.91 37.31
N SER A 823 -51.86 -20.70 37.86
CA SER A 823 -52.82 -20.25 38.87
C SER A 823 -53.41 -18.90 38.47
N LYS A 824 -54.40 -18.42 39.23
CA LYS A 824 -55.09 -17.16 38.96
C LYS A 824 -54.14 -15.98 38.91
N GLY A 825 -54.09 -15.31 37.75
CA GLY A 825 -53.17 -14.20 37.45
C GLY A 825 -51.91 -14.62 36.68
N SER A 826 -51.57 -15.92 36.61
CA SER A 826 -50.49 -16.41 35.75
C SER A 826 -50.75 -16.08 34.28
N THR A 827 -49.70 -15.76 33.53
CA THR A 827 -49.76 -15.65 32.07
C THR A 827 -49.19 -16.93 31.46
N VAL A 828 -49.92 -17.56 30.55
CA VAL A 828 -49.51 -18.81 29.90
C VAL A 828 -49.41 -18.64 28.39
N ALA A 829 -48.41 -19.27 27.79
CA ALA A 829 -48.25 -19.37 26.34
C ALA A 829 -48.79 -20.71 25.84
N ILE A 830 -49.64 -20.62 24.83
CA ILE A 830 -50.42 -21.72 24.27
C ILE A 830 -50.06 -21.84 22.79
N ALA A 831 -49.82 -23.06 22.31
CA ALA A 831 -49.51 -23.28 20.90
C ALA A 831 -50.71 -22.88 20.03
N ALA A 832 -50.45 -22.10 18.98
CA ALA A 832 -51.47 -21.66 18.02
C ALA A 832 -51.49 -22.62 16.81
N GLU A 833 -51.80 -23.89 17.07
CA GLU A 833 -51.57 -25.00 16.12
C GLU A 833 -52.36 -24.87 14.81
N ASP A 834 -53.42 -24.06 14.79
CA ASP A 834 -54.29 -23.79 13.63
C ASP A 834 -54.21 -22.34 13.08
N ASP A 835 -53.34 -21.45 13.59
CA ASP A 835 -53.24 -20.06 13.11
C ASP A 835 -51.97 -19.80 12.28
N PRO A 836 -52.06 -19.47 10.97
CA PRO A 836 -50.90 -19.23 10.10
C PRO A 836 -50.21 -17.87 10.32
N VAL A 837 -50.70 -17.04 11.24
CA VAL A 837 -50.22 -15.67 11.54
C VAL A 837 -49.53 -15.58 12.91
N TYR A 838 -49.81 -16.50 13.84
CA TYR A 838 -49.26 -16.49 15.20
C TYR A 838 -48.62 -17.83 15.55
N ASP A 839 -47.37 -17.79 16.04
CA ASP A 839 -46.69 -19.00 16.54
C ASP A 839 -47.30 -19.52 17.87
N PHE A 840 -47.84 -18.60 18.68
CA PHE A 840 -48.46 -18.87 19.98
C PHE A 840 -49.40 -17.74 20.41
N TYR A 841 -50.38 -18.08 21.24
CA TYR A 841 -51.21 -17.13 21.97
C TYR A 841 -50.76 -16.98 23.42
N LEU A 842 -51.09 -15.84 24.03
CA LEU A 842 -50.90 -15.60 25.46
C LEU A 842 -52.27 -15.43 26.13
N LEU A 843 -52.49 -16.16 27.23
CA LEU A 843 -53.72 -16.12 28.04
C LEU A 843 -53.36 -15.69 29.47
N GLN A 844 -54.09 -14.72 30.03
CA GLN A 844 -54.07 -14.48 31.48
C GLN A 844 -55.10 -15.40 32.14
N VAL A 845 -54.65 -16.28 33.03
CA VAL A 845 -55.48 -17.27 33.72
C VAL A 845 -56.34 -16.58 34.80
N THR A 846 -57.63 -16.92 34.84
CA THR A 846 -58.64 -16.39 35.78
C THR A 846 -59.27 -17.47 36.67
N SER A 847 -59.19 -18.74 36.27
CA SER A 847 -59.46 -19.89 37.13
C SER A 847 -58.37 -20.03 38.21
N ASP A 848 -58.69 -20.65 39.34
CA ASP A 848 -57.72 -20.88 40.42
C ASP A 848 -56.76 -22.06 40.12
N GLY A 849 -56.96 -22.75 38.99
CA GLY A 849 -56.11 -23.80 38.42
C GLY A 849 -56.72 -24.34 37.13
N VAL A 850 -56.33 -25.57 36.73
CA VAL A 850 -57.03 -26.36 35.71
C VAL A 850 -58.36 -26.86 36.26
N GLU A 851 -59.46 -26.61 35.56
CA GLU A 851 -60.80 -27.06 35.92
C GLU A 851 -61.29 -28.15 34.95
N GLU A 852 -61.92 -29.20 35.46
CA GLU A 852 -62.64 -30.19 34.64
C GLU A 852 -64.08 -29.72 34.43
N LEU A 853 -64.61 -29.82 33.20
CA LEU A 853 -65.96 -29.33 32.89
C LEU A 853 -67.06 -30.33 33.26
N ASP A 854 -67.96 -29.93 34.16
CA ASP A 854 -69.14 -30.71 34.57
C ASP A 854 -70.21 -30.87 33.47
N SER A 855 -70.18 -30.01 32.45
CA SER A 855 -71.13 -29.98 31.33
C SER A 855 -70.46 -29.43 30.06
N ASN A 856 -71.09 -29.63 28.90
CA ASN A 856 -70.61 -29.03 27.66
C ASN A 856 -70.76 -27.50 27.73
N VAL A 857 -69.70 -26.76 27.40
CA VAL A 857 -69.67 -25.28 27.46
C VAL A 857 -69.15 -24.73 26.13
N THR A 858 -69.65 -23.58 25.71
CA THR A 858 -69.09 -22.80 24.59
C THR A 858 -68.60 -21.48 25.14
N ASP A 859 -67.40 -21.05 24.74
CA ASP A 859 -66.79 -19.81 25.23
C ASP A 859 -67.16 -18.57 24.38
N ASP A 860 -66.70 -17.39 24.81
CA ASP A 860 -66.99 -16.12 24.12
C ASP A 860 -66.29 -15.99 22.75
N TYR A 861 -65.45 -16.95 22.38
CA TYR A 861 -64.78 -17.09 21.09
C TYR A 861 -65.42 -18.16 20.20
N GLN A 862 -66.57 -18.72 20.62
CA GLN A 862 -67.34 -19.76 19.93
C GLN A 862 -66.65 -21.12 19.86
N CYS A 863 -65.64 -21.36 20.71
CA CYS A 863 -65.01 -22.68 20.85
C CYS A 863 -65.88 -23.58 21.74
N HIS A 864 -66.14 -24.81 21.28
CA HIS A 864 -66.99 -25.79 21.97
C HIS A 864 -66.14 -26.78 22.77
N TYR A 865 -66.48 -26.96 24.05
CA TYR A 865 -65.83 -27.86 25.00
C TYR A 865 -66.84 -28.85 25.56
N TYR A 866 -66.41 -30.08 25.83
CA TYR A 866 -67.26 -31.17 26.28
C TYR A 866 -67.08 -31.46 27.77
N ARG A 867 -68.09 -32.11 28.36
CA ARG A 867 -68.02 -32.62 29.73
C ARG A 867 -66.84 -33.58 29.91
N GLY A 868 -66.02 -33.33 30.93
CA GLY A 868 -64.78 -34.06 31.20
C GLY A 868 -63.51 -33.40 30.63
N ASP A 869 -63.63 -32.33 29.84
CA ASP A 869 -62.46 -31.61 29.34
C ASP A 869 -61.76 -30.84 30.47
N ARG A 870 -60.45 -31.03 30.61
CA ARG A 870 -59.57 -30.25 31.50
C ARG A 870 -59.16 -28.95 30.81
N VAL A 871 -59.61 -27.81 31.34
CA VAL A 871 -59.43 -26.48 30.74
C VAL A 871 -58.93 -25.43 31.73
N LEU A 872 -58.22 -24.42 31.21
CA LEU A 872 -57.96 -23.15 31.87
C LEU A 872 -58.93 -22.09 31.35
N LYS A 873 -59.43 -21.22 32.24
CA LYS A 873 -60.34 -20.12 31.89
C LYS A 873 -59.59 -18.80 32.02
N GLY A 874 -59.64 -17.93 31.02
CA GLY A 874 -58.84 -16.70 31.03
C GLY A 874 -59.27 -15.60 30.05
N HIS A 875 -58.44 -14.57 29.92
CA HIS A 875 -58.59 -13.51 28.91
C HIS A 875 -57.38 -13.54 27.97
N PHE A 876 -57.59 -13.46 26.67
CA PHE A 876 -56.48 -13.42 25.71
C PHE A 876 -55.79 -12.06 25.66
N TYR A 877 -54.47 -12.09 25.45
CA TYR A 877 -53.67 -10.93 25.09
C TYR A 877 -53.69 -10.73 23.57
N ILE A 878 -54.40 -9.70 23.10
CA ILE A 878 -54.45 -9.28 21.70
C ILE A 878 -53.16 -8.51 21.35
N ARG A 879 -52.40 -8.97 20.34
CA ARG A 879 -51.14 -8.35 19.90
C ARG A 879 -51.43 -7.05 19.13
N GLU A 880 -50.94 -5.89 19.61
CA GLU A 880 -51.09 -4.58 18.94
C GLU A 880 -50.03 -4.36 17.84
N ASN A 881 -48.81 -4.88 18.01
CA ASN A 881 -47.73 -4.73 17.03
C ASN A 881 -46.83 -5.97 16.99
N ILE A 882 -46.72 -6.57 15.80
CA ILE A 882 -45.90 -7.75 15.51
C ILE A 882 -44.40 -7.48 15.74
N HIS A 883 -43.92 -6.26 15.47
CA HIS A 883 -42.48 -5.93 15.54
C HIS A 883 -42.00 -5.61 16.96
N ASP A 884 -42.89 -5.12 17.83
CA ASP A 884 -42.55 -4.66 19.19
C ASP A 884 -42.95 -5.65 20.30
N MET A 885 -43.65 -6.73 19.95
CA MET A 885 -44.20 -7.74 20.88
C MET A 885 -45.03 -7.12 22.02
N THR A 886 -45.89 -6.18 21.65
CA THR A 886 -46.80 -5.48 22.57
C THR A 886 -48.23 -5.97 22.43
N PHE A 887 -48.91 -6.14 23.56
CA PHE A 887 -50.23 -6.73 23.68
C PHE A 887 -51.17 -5.87 24.54
N THR A 888 -52.46 -5.99 24.32
CA THR A 888 -53.54 -5.49 25.19
C THR A 888 -54.46 -6.64 25.55
N ILE A 889 -54.88 -6.73 26.81
CA ILE A 889 -55.75 -7.81 27.28
C ILE A 889 -57.21 -7.52 26.93
N ASP A 890 -57.97 -8.54 26.52
CA ASP A 890 -59.40 -8.44 26.24
C ASP A 890 -60.25 -8.90 27.43
N GLU A 891 -60.37 -8.04 28.44
CA GLU A 891 -61.20 -8.26 29.64
C GLU A 891 -62.72 -8.38 29.36
N LYS A 892 -63.15 -8.28 28.10
CA LYS A 892 -64.58 -8.38 27.71
C LYS A 892 -65.02 -9.77 27.27
N ARG A 893 -64.08 -10.67 26.95
CA ARG A 893 -64.37 -12.01 26.42
C ARG A 893 -63.56 -13.04 27.18
N LYS A 894 -64.25 -14.00 27.77
CA LYS A 894 -63.67 -15.10 28.52
C LYS A 894 -63.40 -16.27 27.59
N ALA A 895 -62.12 -16.59 27.43
CA ALA A 895 -61.63 -17.72 26.68
C ALA A 895 -61.50 -18.97 27.57
N PHE A 896 -61.74 -20.13 26.97
CA PHE A 896 -61.44 -21.43 27.54
C PHE A 896 -60.31 -22.04 26.71
N VAL A 897 -59.42 -22.81 27.33
CA VAL A 897 -58.26 -23.42 26.64
C VAL A 897 -57.97 -24.79 27.25
N HIS A 898 -57.82 -25.84 26.44
CA HIS A 898 -57.45 -27.17 26.94
C HIS A 898 -56.07 -27.14 27.61
N ALA A 899 -55.97 -27.74 28.81
CA ALA A 899 -54.74 -27.78 29.61
C ALA A 899 -53.54 -28.33 28.82
N ALA A 900 -53.75 -29.34 27.97
CA ALA A 900 -52.70 -29.97 27.16
C ALA A 900 -52.03 -29.05 26.11
N THR A 901 -52.63 -27.91 25.76
CA THR A 901 -52.10 -26.97 24.76
C THR A 901 -51.16 -25.91 25.35
N VAL A 902 -51.07 -25.83 26.69
CA VAL A 902 -50.12 -24.95 27.38
C VAL A 902 -48.70 -25.46 27.16
N ARG A 903 -47.81 -24.60 26.65
CA ARG A 903 -46.40 -24.96 26.42
C ARG A 903 -45.44 -24.31 27.41
N HIS A 904 -45.80 -23.16 27.96
CA HIS A 904 -44.93 -22.39 28.87
C HIS A 904 -45.74 -21.46 29.79
N ILE A 905 -45.28 -21.25 31.03
CA ILE A 905 -45.80 -20.20 31.92
C ILE A 905 -44.84 -19.00 31.86
N CYS A 906 -45.35 -17.84 31.46
CA CYS A 906 -44.61 -16.58 31.48
C CYS A 906 -44.60 -15.97 32.89
N GLY A 907 -43.50 -15.30 33.21
CA GLY A 907 -43.43 -14.36 34.33
C GLY A 907 -44.14 -13.03 34.05
N ASP A 908 -43.96 -12.08 34.98
CA ASP A 908 -44.69 -10.81 34.98
C ASP A 908 -44.39 -9.94 33.75
N LEU A 909 -45.36 -9.84 32.84
CA LEU A 909 -45.24 -9.03 31.63
C LEU A 909 -45.17 -7.52 31.97
N PRO A 910 -44.07 -6.80 31.63
CA PRO A 910 -43.92 -5.39 31.95
C PRO A 910 -45.00 -4.50 31.29
N VAL A 911 -45.73 -3.75 32.13
CA VAL A 911 -46.88 -2.93 31.73
C VAL A 911 -46.50 -1.47 31.49
N ARG A 912 -47.05 -0.86 30.44
CA ARG A 912 -47.01 0.58 30.17
C ARG A 912 -48.43 1.10 29.96
N LYS A 913 -48.84 2.11 30.73
CA LYS A 913 -50.14 2.78 30.54
C LYS A 913 -50.08 3.76 29.36
N ARG A 914 -51.00 3.62 28.40
CA ARG A 914 -51.17 4.54 27.26
C ARG A 914 -52.61 5.05 27.25
N GLY A 915 -52.83 6.18 27.93
CA GLY A 915 -54.18 6.68 28.20
C GLY A 915 -54.92 5.77 29.18
N ARG A 916 -56.14 5.36 28.84
CA ARG A 916 -56.96 4.42 29.64
C ARG A 916 -56.63 2.93 29.40
N LYS A 917 -55.73 2.60 28.47
CA LYS A 917 -55.35 1.20 28.17
C LYS A 917 -54.00 0.82 28.78
N SER A 918 -53.90 -0.40 29.29
CA SER A 918 -52.64 -1.04 29.70
C SER A 918 -52.05 -1.83 28.53
N ILE A 919 -50.82 -1.50 28.14
CA ILE A 919 -50.07 -2.23 27.11
C ILE A 919 -49.01 -3.08 27.81
N TYR A 920 -49.06 -4.38 27.58
CA TYR A 920 -48.11 -5.37 28.09
C TYR A 920 -47.04 -5.62 27.01
N LYS A 921 -45.79 -5.86 27.40
CA LYS A 921 -44.72 -6.21 26.44
C LYS A 921 -44.08 -7.53 26.83
N LEU A 922 -44.04 -8.48 25.90
CA LEU A 922 -43.31 -9.73 26.08
C LEU A 922 -41.79 -9.48 25.97
N PRO A 923 -40.98 -9.85 26.98
CA PRO A 923 -39.53 -9.83 26.89
C PRO A 923 -39.00 -10.77 25.80
N LEU A 924 -37.93 -10.36 25.10
CA LEU A 924 -37.34 -11.16 24.02
C LEU A 924 -36.83 -12.53 24.50
N LYS A 925 -36.22 -12.60 25.69
CA LYS A 925 -35.75 -13.86 26.30
C LYS A 925 -36.89 -14.85 26.54
N GLU A 926 -38.04 -14.34 26.96
CA GLU A 926 -39.23 -15.15 27.27
C GLU A 926 -39.90 -15.64 25.98
N ASN A 927 -39.91 -14.80 24.94
CA ASN A 927 -40.27 -15.22 23.58
C ASN A 927 -39.33 -16.31 23.03
N GLU A 928 -38.01 -16.19 23.23
CA GLU A 928 -37.04 -17.22 22.85
C GLU A 928 -37.28 -18.55 23.58
N GLU A 929 -37.65 -18.51 24.86
CA GLU A 929 -37.98 -19.69 25.68
C GLU A 929 -39.29 -20.38 25.23
N ILE A 930 -40.33 -19.61 24.88
CA ILE A 930 -41.59 -20.13 24.31
C ILE A 930 -41.32 -20.84 22.96
N ILE A 931 -40.58 -20.20 22.05
CA ILE A 931 -40.28 -20.78 20.74
C ILE A 931 -39.35 -22.00 20.85
N ALA A 932 -38.41 -22.02 21.80
CA ALA A 932 -37.56 -23.17 22.06
C ALA A 932 -38.35 -24.41 22.52
N SER A 933 -39.39 -24.22 23.35
CA SER A 933 -40.30 -25.29 23.78
C SER A 933 -41.01 -25.96 22.59
N MET A 934 -41.39 -25.18 21.56
CA MET A 934 -42.07 -25.71 20.37
C MET A 934 -41.14 -26.52 19.45
N ALA A 935 -39.86 -26.17 19.37
CA ALA A 935 -38.90 -26.82 18.47
C ALA A 935 -38.55 -28.28 18.85
N GLU A 936 -38.83 -28.69 20.09
CA GLU A 936 -38.46 -30.01 20.62
C GLU A 936 -39.21 -31.17 19.93
N ILE A 937 -40.41 -30.92 19.38
CA ILE A 937 -41.22 -31.91 18.67
C ILE A 937 -40.47 -32.45 17.43
N GLY A 938 -39.86 -31.57 16.64
CA GLY A 938 -39.05 -31.98 15.47
C GLY A 938 -37.83 -32.83 15.84
N VAL A 939 -37.26 -32.60 17.03
CA VAL A 939 -36.16 -33.41 17.57
C VAL A 939 -36.64 -34.81 17.97
N LYS A 940 -37.84 -34.96 18.52
CA LYS A 940 -38.45 -36.27 18.82
C LYS A 940 -38.67 -37.10 17.54
N SER A 941 -39.21 -36.50 16.47
CA SER A 941 -39.40 -37.17 15.17
C SER A 941 -38.10 -37.71 14.59
N VAL A 942 -37.03 -36.91 14.59
CA VAL A 942 -35.71 -37.33 14.10
C VAL A 942 -35.08 -38.41 14.98
N LYS A 943 -35.22 -38.32 16.31
CA LYS A 943 -34.77 -39.38 17.23
C LYS A 943 -35.48 -40.71 16.95
N LYS A 944 -36.81 -40.70 16.73
CA LYS A 944 -37.57 -41.90 16.38
C LYS A 944 -37.08 -42.52 15.07
N ILE A 945 -36.92 -41.70 14.03
CA ILE A 945 -36.37 -42.14 12.72
C ILE A 945 -34.98 -42.78 12.87
N ILE A 946 -34.12 -42.27 13.75
CA ILE A 946 -32.81 -42.88 14.04
C ILE A 946 -32.97 -44.22 14.77
N THR A 947 -33.80 -44.29 15.81
CA THR A 947 -34.04 -45.51 16.59
C THR A 947 -34.60 -46.63 15.73
N ASP A 948 -35.63 -46.34 14.91
CA ASP A 948 -36.31 -47.32 14.05
C ASP A 948 -35.39 -47.84 12.92
N ASN A 949 -34.28 -47.14 12.62
CA ASN A 949 -33.26 -47.53 11.64
C ASN A 949 -31.93 -47.96 12.29
N THR A 950 -31.97 -48.38 13.56
CA THR A 950 -30.83 -48.97 14.27
C THR A 950 -30.98 -50.49 14.33
N THR A 951 -29.94 -51.23 13.94
CA THR A 951 -29.91 -52.70 14.02
C THR A 951 -29.83 -53.19 15.47
N LEU A 952 -30.17 -54.47 15.70
CA LEU A 952 -30.14 -55.12 17.02
C LEU A 952 -28.79 -55.00 17.76
N ASN A 953 -27.68 -54.76 17.05
CA ASN A 953 -26.34 -54.61 17.60
C ASN A 953 -26.01 -53.14 17.96
N GLY A 954 -26.97 -52.21 17.91
CA GLY A 954 -26.74 -50.77 18.10
C GLY A 954 -26.08 -50.06 16.91
N SER A 955 -25.84 -50.77 15.81
CA SER A 955 -25.26 -50.22 14.57
C SER A 955 -26.34 -49.59 13.70
N LEU A 956 -26.11 -48.35 13.26
CA LEU A 956 -27.06 -47.57 12.45
C LEU A 956 -27.07 -48.06 10.99
N ASP A 957 -28.23 -48.42 10.45
CA ASP A 957 -28.37 -48.70 9.01
C ASP A 957 -28.45 -47.38 8.25
N THR A 958 -27.32 -46.99 7.65
CA THR A 958 -27.19 -45.73 6.93
C THR A 958 -28.11 -45.62 5.71
N ASN A 959 -28.49 -46.75 5.09
CA ASN A 959 -29.33 -46.74 3.89
C ASN A 959 -30.80 -46.60 4.29
N SER A 960 -31.26 -47.44 5.22
CA SER A 960 -32.65 -47.36 5.73
C SER A 960 -32.92 -46.01 6.40
N LEU A 961 -31.96 -45.48 7.16
CA LEU A 961 -32.05 -44.12 7.72
C LEU A 961 -32.17 -43.04 6.63
N GLN A 962 -31.36 -43.11 5.57
CA GLN A 962 -31.44 -42.14 4.46
C GLN A 962 -32.80 -42.19 3.77
N HIS A 963 -33.37 -43.39 3.60
CA HIS A 963 -34.71 -43.57 3.03
C HIS A 963 -35.78 -42.93 3.96
N ALA A 964 -35.76 -43.24 5.26
CA ALA A 964 -36.72 -42.70 6.22
C ALA A 964 -36.64 -41.17 6.36
N VAL A 965 -35.43 -40.58 6.31
CA VAL A 965 -35.25 -39.12 6.34
C VAL A 965 -35.73 -38.44 5.04
N LEU A 966 -35.59 -39.09 3.88
CA LEU A 966 -36.12 -38.57 2.61
C LEU A 966 -37.65 -38.63 2.59
N GLN A 967 -38.24 -39.75 3.02
CA GLN A 967 -39.69 -39.89 3.18
C GLN A 967 -40.25 -38.85 4.15
N TYR A 968 -39.67 -38.69 5.35
CA TYR A 968 -40.10 -37.69 6.34
C TYR A 968 -40.12 -36.25 5.78
N ARG A 969 -39.21 -35.92 4.86
CA ARG A 969 -39.18 -34.61 4.20
C ARG A 969 -40.26 -34.45 3.13
N ASN A 970 -40.73 -35.53 2.53
CA ASN A 970 -41.74 -35.54 1.46
C ASN A 970 -43.16 -35.87 1.94
N ILE A 971 -43.33 -36.36 3.16
CA ILE A 971 -44.65 -36.59 3.76
C ILE A 971 -45.27 -35.22 4.08
N PRO A 972 -46.46 -34.90 3.53
CA PRO A 972 -47.22 -33.73 3.94
C PRO A 972 -47.69 -33.89 5.39
N ASP A 973 -47.58 -32.83 6.17
CA ASP A 973 -48.16 -32.80 7.51
C ASP A 973 -49.70 -32.80 7.41
N PRO A 974 -50.43 -33.60 8.23
CA PRO A 974 -51.88 -33.76 8.09
C PRO A 974 -52.70 -32.49 8.23
N ASN A 975 -52.20 -31.51 9.00
CA ASN A 975 -52.94 -30.28 9.30
C ASN A 975 -52.64 -29.20 8.25
N THR A 976 -51.37 -29.01 7.90
CA THR A 976 -50.92 -27.99 6.94
C THR A 976 -51.01 -28.43 5.48
N GLN A 977 -51.15 -29.74 5.20
CA GLN A 977 -51.19 -30.34 3.86
C GLN A 977 -49.94 -30.04 2.99
N LEU A 978 -48.84 -29.62 3.63
CA LEU A 978 -47.57 -29.29 2.98
C LEU A 978 -46.45 -30.15 3.60
N SER A 979 -45.55 -30.65 2.76
CA SER A 979 -44.37 -31.36 3.24
C SER A 979 -43.26 -30.41 3.69
N PRO A 980 -42.34 -30.83 4.59
CA PRO A 980 -41.16 -30.04 4.93
C PRO A 980 -40.30 -29.67 3.70
N ALA A 981 -40.27 -30.52 2.67
CA ALA A 981 -39.62 -30.25 1.39
C ALA A 981 -40.32 -29.13 0.62
N GLU A 982 -41.65 -29.11 0.55
CA GLU A 982 -42.40 -28.04 -0.13
C GLU A 982 -42.28 -26.71 0.61
N CYS A 983 -42.28 -26.71 1.95
CA CYS A 983 -42.09 -25.50 2.74
C CYS A 983 -40.72 -24.82 2.48
N VAL A 984 -39.65 -25.63 2.31
CA VAL A 984 -38.27 -25.12 2.16
C VAL A 984 -37.84 -24.94 0.71
N PHE A 985 -38.19 -25.89 -0.17
CA PHE A 985 -37.73 -25.96 -1.56
C PHE A 985 -38.82 -25.62 -2.58
N SER A 986 -40.05 -25.32 -2.15
CA SER A 986 -41.24 -25.06 -3.00
C SER A 986 -41.69 -26.23 -3.88
N SER A 987 -41.12 -27.42 -3.72
CA SER A 987 -41.54 -28.66 -4.39
C SER A 987 -41.07 -29.87 -3.60
N PRO A 988 -41.72 -31.04 -3.73
CA PRO A 988 -41.20 -32.30 -3.17
C PRO A 988 -39.79 -32.59 -3.67
N ILE A 989 -38.93 -33.13 -2.80
CA ILE A 989 -37.58 -33.56 -3.20
C ILE A 989 -37.64 -34.97 -3.81
N LYS A 990 -36.76 -35.23 -4.78
CA LYS A 990 -36.76 -36.51 -5.49
C LYS A 990 -36.45 -37.68 -4.53
N ASP A 991 -37.46 -38.51 -4.29
CA ASP A 991 -37.39 -39.72 -3.46
C ASP A 991 -37.06 -40.98 -4.29
N PHE A 992 -36.98 -42.12 -3.61
CA PHE A 992 -36.92 -43.46 -4.21
C PHE A 992 -38.27 -43.87 -4.84
N ILE A 993 -39.38 -43.28 -4.37
CA ILE A 993 -40.70 -43.42 -5.00
C ILE A 993 -40.79 -42.41 -6.16
N PRO A 994 -41.11 -42.84 -7.40
CA PRO A 994 -41.24 -41.92 -8.53
C PRO A 994 -42.37 -40.90 -8.31
N ILE A 995 -42.03 -39.61 -8.28
CA ILE A 995 -43.01 -38.51 -8.25
C ILE A 995 -43.80 -38.50 -9.56
N LEU A 996 -45.13 -38.48 -9.46
CA LEU A 996 -46.03 -38.49 -10.62
C LEU A 996 -45.87 -37.20 -11.46
N PRO A 997 -45.92 -37.28 -12.81
CA PRO A 997 -45.81 -36.11 -13.68
C PRO A 997 -46.89 -35.06 -13.36
N GLY A 998 -46.46 -33.86 -12.97
CA GLY A 998 -47.35 -32.78 -12.52
C GLY A 998 -47.06 -32.30 -11.09
N HIS A 999 -46.64 -33.20 -10.20
CA HIS A 999 -46.36 -32.89 -8.78
C HIS A 999 -44.95 -32.32 -8.53
N TYR A 1000 -44.18 -32.02 -9.59
CA TYR A 1000 -42.87 -31.37 -9.53
C TYR A 1000 -42.96 -29.92 -10.08
N GLN A 1001 -44.00 -29.18 -9.68
CA GLN A 1001 -44.17 -27.77 -10.02
C GLN A 1001 -43.89 -26.90 -8.78
N PRO A 1002 -43.14 -25.78 -8.91
CA PRO A 1002 -42.89 -24.88 -7.79
C PRO A 1002 -44.19 -24.26 -7.25
N HIS A 1003 -44.34 -24.24 -5.93
CA HIS A 1003 -45.51 -23.69 -5.25
C HIS A 1003 -45.74 -22.21 -5.62
N PRO A 1004 -46.98 -21.76 -5.92
CA PRO A 1004 -47.27 -20.43 -6.47
C PRO A 1004 -46.62 -19.26 -5.72
N THR A 1005 -46.67 -19.27 -4.38
CA THR A 1005 -46.08 -18.22 -3.51
C THR A 1005 -44.59 -17.97 -3.77
N TRP A 1006 -43.85 -18.99 -4.21
CA TRP A 1006 -42.42 -18.85 -4.52
C TRP A 1006 -42.20 -18.17 -5.88
N SER A 1007 -43.12 -18.34 -6.83
CA SER A 1007 -43.08 -17.64 -8.13
C SER A 1007 -43.23 -16.13 -7.96
N ASP A 1008 -44.18 -15.71 -7.11
CA ASP A 1008 -44.39 -14.29 -6.78
C ASP A 1008 -43.20 -13.69 -6.00
N THR A 1009 -42.63 -14.47 -5.07
CA THR A 1009 -41.42 -14.10 -4.31
C THR A 1009 -40.20 -13.96 -5.22
N LEU A 1010 -40.09 -14.81 -6.24
CA LEU A 1010 -39.00 -14.78 -7.23
C LEU A 1010 -39.13 -13.57 -8.17
N ALA A 1011 -40.33 -13.28 -8.68
CA ALA A 1011 -40.61 -12.08 -9.46
C ALA A 1011 -40.27 -10.79 -8.68
N THR A 1012 -40.67 -10.72 -7.40
CA THR A 1012 -40.36 -9.59 -6.52
C THR A 1012 -38.86 -9.45 -6.27
N ARG A 1013 -38.11 -10.57 -6.17
CA ARG A 1013 -36.63 -10.56 -6.08
C ARG A 1013 -35.97 -10.09 -7.37
N GLU A 1014 -36.47 -10.50 -8.54
CA GLU A 1014 -35.96 -10.00 -9.82
C GLU A 1014 -36.13 -8.48 -9.94
N ASP A 1015 -37.29 -7.94 -9.55
CA ASP A 1015 -37.53 -6.49 -9.53
C ASP A 1015 -36.59 -5.73 -8.58
N ALA A 1016 -36.35 -6.26 -7.38
CA ALA A 1016 -35.39 -5.68 -6.44
C ALA A 1016 -33.94 -5.72 -6.99
N LEU A 1017 -33.57 -6.78 -7.72
CA LEU A 1017 -32.23 -6.96 -8.28
C LEU A 1017 -32.02 -6.18 -9.60
N ARG A 1018 -33.08 -5.89 -10.36
CA ARG A 1018 -33.09 -5.12 -11.62
C ARG A 1018 -32.28 -3.83 -11.50
N ASN A 1019 -32.55 -3.04 -10.47
CA ASN A 1019 -31.87 -1.77 -10.17
C ASN A 1019 -30.38 -1.92 -9.84
N ARG A 1020 -29.98 -3.06 -9.27
CA ARG A 1020 -28.58 -3.38 -8.92
C ARG A 1020 -27.80 -3.84 -10.16
N HIS A 1021 -28.43 -4.63 -11.01
CA HIS A 1021 -27.87 -5.05 -12.30
C HIS A 1021 -27.68 -3.87 -13.27
N MET A 1022 -28.62 -2.92 -13.33
CA MET A 1022 -28.43 -1.70 -14.14
C MET A 1022 -27.23 -0.87 -13.66
N LYS A 1023 -27.12 -0.57 -12.36
CA LYS A 1023 -25.96 0.16 -11.80
C LYS A 1023 -24.63 -0.58 -11.94
N ALA A 1024 -24.64 -1.92 -11.99
CA ALA A 1024 -23.46 -2.71 -12.30
C ALA A 1024 -23.08 -2.61 -13.79
N ALA A 1025 -24.06 -2.68 -14.69
CA ALA A 1025 -23.86 -2.53 -16.13
C ALA A 1025 -23.35 -1.12 -16.52
N GLU A 1026 -23.85 -0.07 -15.87
CA GLU A 1026 -23.33 1.31 -16.00
C GLU A 1026 -21.85 1.37 -15.61
N ARG A 1027 -21.49 0.94 -14.39
CA ARG A 1027 -20.08 0.89 -13.93
C ARG A 1027 -19.15 0.06 -14.80
N TRP A 1028 -19.63 -1.07 -15.32
CA TRP A 1028 -18.83 -1.90 -16.22
C TRP A 1028 -18.62 -1.20 -17.56
N SER A 1029 -19.61 -0.44 -18.03
CA SER A 1029 -19.55 0.31 -19.30
C SER A 1029 -18.62 1.54 -19.24
N GLU A 1030 -18.50 2.22 -18.09
CA GLU A 1030 -17.70 3.44 -17.92
C GLU A 1030 -16.21 3.30 -18.33
N HIS A 1031 -15.65 2.08 -18.28
CA HIS A 1031 -14.22 1.84 -18.54
C HIS A 1031 -13.95 0.80 -19.64
N THR A 1032 -14.97 0.26 -20.30
CA THR A 1032 -14.81 -0.70 -21.41
C THR A 1032 -14.99 -0.05 -22.78
N THR A 1033 -13.89 0.12 -23.53
CA THR A 1033 -13.97 0.50 -24.95
C THR A 1033 -14.50 -0.67 -25.79
N ARG A 1034 -15.67 -0.52 -26.42
CA ARG A 1034 -16.26 -1.52 -27.32
C ARG A 1034 -15.33 -1.80 -28.51
N LEU A 1035 -14.90 -3.06 -28.68
CA LEU A 1035 -14.03 -3.46 -29.77
C LEU A 1035 -14.84 -3.65 -31.07
N PRO A 1036 -14.35 -3.21 -32.26
CA PRO A 1036 -15.06 -3.42 -33.51
C PRO A 1036 -15.24 -4.91 -33.82
N PRO A 1037 -16.42 -5.38 -34.29
CA PRO A 1037 -16.65 -6.79 -34.59
C PRO A 1037 -15.73 -7.28 -35.73
N LEU A 1038 -15.52 -8.59 -35.78
CA LEU A 1038 -14.68 -9.23 -36.78
C LEU A 1038 -15.58 -9.94 -37.79
N ALA A 1039 -15.41 -9.65 -39.08
CA ALA A 1039 -16.02 -10.46 -40.13
C ALA A 1039 -15.32 -11.84 -40.23
N VAL A 1040 -16.05 -12.84 -40.72
CA VAL A 1040 -15.51 -14.10 -41.25
C VAL A 1040 -14.44 -13.79 -42.31
N SER A 1041 -13.47 -14.71 -42.48
CA SER A 1041 -12.27 -14.63 -43.32
C SER A 1041 -11.21 -13.58 -42.94
N ASN A 1042 -11.41 -12.80 -41.87
CA ASN A 1042 -10.35 -11.92 -41.37
C ASN A 1042 -9.14 -12.70 -40.83
N HIS A 1043 -7.94 -12.26 -41.22
CA HIS A 1043 -6.68 -12.67 -40.62
C HIS A 1043 -6.48 -12.05 -39.22
N MET A 1044 -6.09 -12.89 -38.27
CA MET A 1044 -6.15 -12.64 -36.84
C MET A 1044 -4.88 -13.09 -36.11
N CYS A 1045 -4.30 -12.22 -35.30
CA CYS A 1045 -3.34 -12.61 -34.26
C CYS A 1045 -4.11 -12.93 -32.97
N ILE A 1046 -3.78 -14.04 -32.31
CA ILE A 1046 -4.44 -14.49 -31.09
C ILE A 1046 -3.48 -14.52 -29.90
N GLN A 1047 -4.00 -14.22 -28.72
CA GLN A 1047 -3.23 -14.33 -27.48
C GLN A 1047 -3.18 -15.79 -27.03
N ASN A 1048 -2.02 -16.26 -26.56
CA ASN A 1048 -1.83 -17.67 -26.19
C ASN A 1048 -2.78 -18.16 -25.10
N GLN A 1049 -3.00 -17.35 -24.07
CA GLN A 1049 -3.73 -17.62 -22.81
C GLN A 1049 -3.18 -18.77 -21.94
N THR A 1050 -2.53 -19.76 -22.54
CA THR A 1050 -2.00 -20.97 -21.89
C THR A 1050 -0.55 -21.24 -22.29
N GLY A 1051 0.14 -22.08 -21.51
CA GLY A 1051 1.57 -22.36 -21.69
C GLY A 1051 2.49 -21.31 -21.04
N PRO A 1052 3.82 -21.42 -21.23
CA PRO A 1052 4.82 -20.60 -20.51
C PRO A 1052 4.82 -19.11 -20.86
N TYR A 1053 4.14 -18.71 -21.94
CA TYR A 1053 4.02 -17.31 -22.38
C TYR A 1053 2.56 -16.92 -22.68
N PRO A 1054 1.66 -16.95 -21.68
CA PRO A 1054 0.22 -16.86 -21.90
C PRO A 1054 -0.23 -15.48 -22.40
N THR A 1055 0.57 -14.43 -22.15
CA THR A 1055 0.29 -13.05 -22.56
C THR A 1055 0.80 -12.68 -23.96
N ARG A 1056 1.56 -13.55 -24.64
CA ARG A 1056 2.09 -13.28 -25.98
C ARG A 1056 1.03 -13.39 -27.08
N TRP A 1057 1.28 -12.64 -28.15
CA TRP A 1057 0.49 -12.53 -29.38
C TRP A 1057 1.38 -12.97 -30.56
N ASP A 1058 1.64 -14.27 -30.65
CA ASP A 1058 2.58 -14.88 -31.60
C ASP A 1058 1.96 -15.98 -32.48
N LYS A 1059 0.68 -16.31 -32.26
CA LYS A 1059 -0.11 -17.22 -33.11
C LYS A 1059 -0.98 -16.45 -34.09
N TRP A 1060 -1.04 -16.94 -35.32
CA TRP A 1060 -1.89 -16.44 -36.40
C TRP A 1060 -3.07 -17.39 -36.64
N SER A 1061 -4.17 -16.86 -37.17
CA SER A 1061 -5.41 -17.59 -37.41
C SER A 1061 -6.34 -16.84 -38.36
N ILE A 1062 -7.35 -17.54 -38.87
CA ILE A 1062 -8.43 -16.97 -39.69
C ILE A 1062 -9.77 -17.18 -38.98
N ALA A 1063 -10.61 -16.14 -38.93
CA ALA A 1063 -11.96 -16.23 -38.39
C ALA A 1063 -12.88 -17.03 -39.33
N ILE A 1064 -13.44 -18.14 -38.86
CA ILE A 1064 -14.31 -19.03 -39.66
C ILE A 1064 -15.80 -18.80 -39.36
N LYS A 1065 -16.16 -18.62 -38.08
CA LYS A 1065 -17.56 -18.42 -37.66
C LYS A 1065 -17.65 -17.40 -36.53
N VAL A 1066 -18.69 -16.58 -36.56
CA VAL A 1066 -19.04 -15.62 -35.50
C VAL A 1066 -20.22 -16.18 -34.71
N HIS A 1067 -20.13 -16.14 -33.39
CA HIS A 1067 -21.18 -16.53 -32.46
C HIS A 1067 -21.65 -15.31 -31.65
N GLN A 1068 -22.70 -15.49 -30.86
CA GLN A 1068 -23.18 -14.46 -29.93
C GLN A 1068 -22.14 -14.16 -28.83
N PHE A 1069 -22.31 -13.05 -28.11
CA PHE A 1069 -21.47 -12.65 -26.95
C PHE A 1069 -19.96 -12.57 -27.25
N ASP A 1070 -19.61 -11.95 -28.39
CA ASP A 1070 -18.22 -11.71 -28.79
C ASP A 1070 -17.36 -12.98 -28.96
N GLN A 1071 -17.98 -14.15 -29.19
CA GLN A 1071 -17.28 -15.41 -29.45
C GLN A 1071 -17.02 -15.66 -30.94
N TYR A 1072 -15.83 -16.16 -31.26
CA TYR A 1072 -15.37 -16.42 -32.63
C TYR A 1072 -14.71 -17.79 -32.72
N VAL A 1073 -15.05 -18.59 -33.72
CA VAL A 1073 -14.33 -19.83 -34.05
C VAL A 1073 -13.21 -19.49 -35.02
N LEU A 1074 -11.97 -19.72 -34.59
CA LEU A 1074 -10.75 -19.37 -35.29
C LEU A 1074 -9.97 -20.62 -35.69
N ARG A 1075 -9.56 -20.71 -36.96
CA ARG A 1075 -8.64 -21.75 -37.46
C ARG A 1075 -7.22 -21.25 -37.32
N ILE A 1076 -6.39 -21.94 -36.54
CA ILE A 1076 -5.00 -21.53 -36.26
C ILE A 1076 -4.11 -21.86 -37.47
N ASP A 1077 -3.39 -20.87 -37.99
CA ASP A 1077 -2.49 -21.04 -39.14
C ASP A 1077 -1.32 -21.98 -38.78
N GLY A 1078 -0.87 -22.77 -39.76
CA GLY A 1078 0.14 -23.81 -39.58
C GLY A 1078 -0.38 -25.10 -38.92
N SER A 1079 -1.17 -25.01 -37.84
CA SER A 1079 -1.69 -26.20 -37.13
C SER A 1079 -3.06 -26.70 -37.62
N GLY A 1080 -3.83 -25.88 -38.36
CA GLY A 1080 -5.17 -26.19 -38.83
C GLY A 1080 -6.25 -26.30 -37.75
N ARG A 1081 -5.88 -26.32 -36.45
CA ARG A 1081 -6.80 -26.57 -35.33
C ARG A 1081 -7.84 -25.45 -35.19
N MET A 1082 -9.09 -25.85 -35.05
CA MET A 1082 -10.22 -24.97 -34.74
C MET A 1082 -10.27 -24.69 -33.23
N THR A 1083 -10.39 -23.42 -32.85
CA THR A 1083 -10.50 -23.00 -31.45
C THR A 1083 -11.47 -21.83 -31.28
N THR A 1084 -12.35 -21.89 -30.27
CA THR A 1084 -13.25 -20.79 -29.93
C THR A 1084 -12.53 -19.78 -29.04
N ARG A 1085 -12.59 -18.49 -29.38
CA ARG A 1085 -11.95 -17.38 -28.65
C ARG A 1085 -12.88 -16.18 -28.56
N ASN A 1086 -12.84 -15.48 -27.43
CA ASN A 1086 -13.55 -14.21 -27.26
C ASN A 1086 -12.79 -13.04 -27.92
N ARG A 1087 -13.53 -12.07 -28.47
CA ARG A 1087 -13.08 -10.85 -29.16
C ARG A 1087 -11.91 -10.13 -28.50
N LYS A 1088 -11.85 -10.11 -27.17
CA LYS A 1088 -10.81 -9.46 -26.35
C LYS A 1088 -9.40 -10.02 -26.64
N PHE A 1089 -9.32 -11.29 -27.04
CA PHE A 1089 -8.07 -12.06 -27.18
C PHE A 1089 -7.65 -12.29 -28.63
N SER A 1090 -8.27 -11.56 -29.57
CA SER A 1090 -8.06 -11.70 -31.00
C SER A 1090 -7.94 -10.30 -31.64
N ARG A 1091 -6.90 -10.07 -32.43
CA ARG A 1091 -6.62 -8.78 -33.10
C ARG A 1091 -6.51 -8.98 -34.60
N LYS A 1092 -7.26 -8.22 -35.39
CA LYS A 1092 -7.12 -8.23 -36.85
C LYS A 1092 -5.71 -7.75 -37.24
N TYR A 1093 -5.07 -8.44 -38.17
CA TYR A 1093 -3.86 -7.97 -38.83
C TYR A 1093 -4.04 -8.02 -40.35
N LEU A 1094 -3.14 -7.36 -41.08
CA LEU A 1094 -3.07 -7.42 -42.54
C LEU A 1094 -1.77 -8.15 -42.89
N PRO A 1095 -1.82 -9.33 -43.54
CA PRO A 1095 -0.62 -9.98 -44.03
C PRO A 1095 0.00 -9.14 -45.15
N VAL A 1096 1.33 -8.99 -45.11
CA VAL A 1096 2.08 -8.31 -46.18
C VAL A 1096 2.20 -9.30 -47.35
N GLN A 1097 1.51 -9.02 -48.46
CA GLN A 1097 1.69 -9.81 -49.68
C GLN A 1097 3.11 -9.64 -50.22
N THR A 1098 3.84 -10.75 -50.32
CA THR A 1098 5.06 -10.83 -51.13
C THR A 1098 4.69 -10.70 -52.61
N LEU A 1099 5.42 -9.85 -53.34
CA LEU A 1099 5.26 -9.69 -54.79
C LEU A 1099 5.49 -11.02 -55.52
N LEU A 1100 4.71 -11.25 -56.58
CA LEU A 1100 4.87 -12.40 -57.48
C LEU A 1100 6.27 -12.41 -58.14
N PRO A 1101 6.83 -13.60 -58.46
CA PRO A 1101 8.05 -13.71 -59.25
C PRO A 1101 7.89 -13.06 -60.63
N ARG A 1102 9.00 -12.63 -61.24
CA ARG A 1102 9.00 -12.22 -62.65
C ARG A 1102 8.89 -13.47 -63.53
N LEU A 1103 7.87 -13.49 -64.38
CA LEU A 1103 7.73 -14.45 -65.48
C LEU A 1103 8.86 -14.24 -66.52
N THR A 1104 9.23 -15.31 -67.20
CA THR A 1104 10.26 -15.32 -68.25
C THR A 1104 9.60 -15.38 -69.63
N ILE A 1105 10.32 -14.97 -70.67
CA ILE A 1105 9.78 -14.82 -72.05
C ILE A 1105 9.21 -16.14 -72.60
N ASP A 1106 9.68 -17.29 -72.12
CA ASP A 1106 9.14 -18.61 -72.47
C ASP A 1106 7.67 -18.82 -72.03
N ASP A 1107 7.22 -18.15 -70.96
CA ASP A 1107 5.84 -18.23 -70.48
C ASP A 1107 4.85 -17.50 -71.42
N ASP A 1108 5.29 -16.43 -72.07
CA ASP A 1108 4.47 -15.64 -73.00
C ASP A 1108 4.21 -16.38 -74.33
N LEU A 1109 5.12 -17.27 -74.74
CA LEU A 1109 4.95 -18.08 -75.96
C LEU A 1109 3.89 -19.18 -75.80
N GLN A 1110 3.74 -19.76 -74.60
CA GLN A 1110 2.69 -20.76 -74.34
C GLN A 1110 1.29 -20.13 -74.27
N HIS A 1111 1.20 -18.88 -73.80
CA HIS A 1111 -0.08 -18.18 -73.65
C HIS A 1111 -0.72 -17.73 -74.98
N LEU A 1112 0.05 -17.63 -76.06
CA LEU A 1112 -0.47 -17.27 -77.39
C LEU A 1112 -1.19 -18.43 -78.11
N THR A 1113 -0.82 -19.67 -77.83
CA THR A 1113 -1.35 -20.86 -78.54
C THR A 1113 -2.72 -21.31 -78.03
N LEU A 1114 -3.10 -20.94 -76.80
CA LEU A 1114 -4.28 -21.48 -76.10
C LEU A 1114 -5.56 -20.63 -76.18
N LEU A 1115 -5.56 -19.49 -76.90
CA LEU A 1115 -6.73 -18.60 -77.00
C LEU A 1115 -7.67 -18.87 -78.19
N LEU A 1116 -7.42 -19.91 -78.98
CA LEU A 1116 -8.25 -20.33 -80.11
C LEU A 1116 -9.21 -21.49 -79.78
N SER A 1117 -10.13 -21.27 -78.83
CA SER A 1117 -11.42 -22.01 -78.80
C SER A 1117 -12.49 -21.27 -77.98
N LYS A 1118 -13.61 -20.94 -78.63
CA LYS A 1118 -14.89 -20.53 -78.00
C LYS A 1118 -15.85 -21.74 -78.02
N PRO A 1119 -16.97 -21.73 -77.28
CA PRO A 1119 -18.19 -21.25 -77.94
C PRO A 1119 -19.16 -20.40 -77.08
N ILE A 1120 -20.15 -19.87 -77.81
CA ILE A 1120 -21.05 -18.74 -77.57
C ILE A 1120 -22.40 -19.18 -76.95
N LYS A 1121 -23.16 -18.20 -76.40
CA LYS A 1121 -24.65 -18.10 -76.21
C LYS A 1121 -25.13 -18.21 -74.74
N GLN A 1122 -26.19 -17.53 -74.26
CA GLN A 1122 -27.09 -16.49 -74.84
C GLN A 1122 -27.77 -15.67 -73.69
N ALA A 1123 -28.65 -14.69 -74.00
CA ALA A 1123 -29.33 -13.83 -73.02
C ALA A 1123 -30.79 -13.46 -73.41
N LYS A 1124 -31.56 -12.91 -72.43
CA LYS A 1124 -32.98 -12.40 -72.45
C LYS A 1124 -34.04 -13.48 -72.09
N SER A 1125 -35.14 -13.23 -71.36
CA SER A 1125 -36.11 -12.10 -71.37
C SER A 1125 -37.06 -12.02 -70.12
N ASN A 1126 -37.85 -10.93 -70.00
CA ASN A 1126 -38.91 -10.65 -68.98
C ASN A 1126 -40.34 -11.05 -69.53
N PRO A 1127 -41.53 -10.55 -69.07
CA PRO A 1127 -41.98 -9.76 -67.88
C PRO A 1127 -43.35 -10.20 -67.23
N VAL A 1128 -43.96 -9.40 -66.31
CA VAL A 1128 -45.37 -8.88 -66.31
C VAL A 1128 -45.69 -8.00 -65.05
N THR A 1129 -46.70 -7.11 -65.14
CA THR A 1129 -47.18 -5.99 -64.28
C THR A 1129 -48.01 -6.42 -63.02
N ALA A 1130 -48.48 -5.59 -62.05
CA ALA A 1130 -48.86 -4.15 -61.94
C ALA A 1130 -48.76 -3.61 -60.45
N PRO A 1131 -49.38 -2.49 -59.99
CA PRO A 1131 -48.98 -1.08 -60.23
C PRO A 1131 -48.82 -0.16 -58.97
N THR A 1132 -48.49 1.11 -59.25
CA THR A 1132 -48.08 2.29 -58.43
C THR A 1132 -49.13 2.97 -57.52
N PRO A 1133 -48.77 3.95 -56.63
CA PRO A 1133 -48.72 5.39 -57.02
C PRO A 1133 -47.55 6.28 -56.51
N ALA A 1134 -46.95 7.02 -57.45
CA ALA A 1134 -46.46 8.43 -57.46
C ALA A 1134 -45.52 9.06 -56.38
N LYS A 1135 -44.22 9.23 -56.75
CA LYS A 1135 -43.43 10.48 -57.06
C LYS A 1135 -43.52 11.75 -56.16
N PRO A 1136 -42.58 12.75 -56.24
CA PRO A 1136 -41.35 12.94 -57.08
C PRO A 1136 -40.05 13.21 -56.23
N SER A 1137 -38.87 13.70 -56.68
CA SER A 1137 -38.02 13.54 -57.90
C SER A 1137 -36.60 14.18 -57.69
N HIS A 1138 -35.69 14.04 -58.67
CA HIS A 1138 -34.37 14.75 -58.89
C HIS A 1138 -33.15 14.52 -57.95
N HIS A 1139 -31.89 14.48 -58.45
CA HIS A 1139 -31.28 13.89 -59.68
C HIS A 1139 -29.72 13.97 -59.58
N LEU A 1140 -29.00 12.98 -60.14
CA LEU A 1140 -27.63 12.95 -60.77
C LEU A 1140 -26.62 14.14 -60.56
N ASN A 1141 -25.26 13.99 -60.55
CA ASN A 1141 -24.44 13.23 -61.52
C ASN A 1141 -22.89 13.19 -61.26
N HIS A 1142 -22.16 12.43 -62.09
CA HIS A 1142 -20.75 12.55 -62.57
C HIS A 1142 -19.48 12.16 -61.72
N HIS A 1143 -18.95 10.95 -62.02
CA HIS A 1143 -17.72 10.65 -62.82
C HIS A 1143 -16.24 10.89 -62.40
N LEU A 1144 -15.40 9.97 -62.95
CA LEU A 1144 -14.02 10.09 -63.52
C LEU A 1144 -12.74 10.06 -62.65
N GLN A 1145 -12.19 8.84 -62.55
CA GLN A 1145 -10.90 8.39 -63.15
C GLN A 1145 -9.49 8.85 -62.68
N ARG A 1146 -8.64 7.81 -62.56
CA ARG A 1146 -7.27 7.61 -63.13
C ARG A 1146 -5.99 7.93 -62.32
N HIS A 1147 -5.32 6.80 -62.01
CA HIS A 1147 -3.94 6.44 -62.42
C HIS A 1147 -2.71 6.74 -61.51
N LYS A 1148 -2.06 5.63 -61.10
CA LYS A 1148 -0.68 5.16 -61.48
C LYS A 1148 0.52 6.11 -61.24
N VAL A 1149 1.75 5.65 -60.93
CA VAL A 1149 2.30 4.33 -60.52
C VAL A 1149 3.71 4.53 -59.95
N ALA A 1150 4.02 3.85 -58.82
CA ALA A 1150 5.31 3.22 -58.45
C ALA A 1150 6.67 3.99 -58.58
N HIS A 1151 7.85 3.47 -58.21
CA HIS A 1151 8.28 2.11 -57.80
C HIS A 1151 9.42 2.13 -56.75
N SER A 1152 9.53 1.01 -56.00
CA SER A 1152 10.70 0.34 -55.35
C SER A 1152 12.15 0.91 -55.51
N GLN A 1153 13.18 0.60 -54.68
CA GLN A 1153 13.35 -0.42 -53.62
C GLN A 1153 14.57 -0.11 -52.70
N GLN A 1154 14.57 -0.69 -51.49
CA GLN A 1154 15.69 -1.13 -50.62
C GLN A 1154 17.14 -0.58 -50.79
N GLN A 1155 17.76 -0.12 -49.68
CA GLN A 1155 18.86 -0.82 -48.99
C GLN A 1155 19.41 -0.09 -47.72
N LYS A 1156 19.96 -0.89 -46.79
CA LYS A 1156 21.03 -0.60 -45.78
C LYS A 1156 20.79 0.39 -44.59
N SER A 1157 20.94 -0.21 -43.39
CA SER A 1157 21.76 0.16 -42.21
C SER A 1157 22.68 1.41 -42.23
N PRO A 1158 23.27 1.85 -41.09
CA PRO A 1158 22.81 1.88 -39.67
C PRO A 1158 23.09 3.25 -38.98
N LEU A 1159 22.99 3.32 -37.65
CA LEU A 1159 23.58 4.35 -36.74
C LEU A 1159 23.16 5.84 -36.91
N ARG A 1160 22.33 6.35 -35.99
CA ARG A 1160 22.68 7.51 -35.10
C ARG A 1160 21.57 7.87 -34.10
N ILE A 1161 21.96 7.92 -32.82
CA ILE A 1161 21.31 8.69 -31.73
C ILE A 1161 21.72 10.19 -31.86
N PRO A 1162 21.22 11.18 -31.08
CA PRO A 1162 20.04 11.24 -30.18
C PRO A 1162 19.19 12.56 -30.26
N TRP A 1163 18.12 12.63 -29.44
CA TRP A 1163 17.56 13.81 -28.70
C TRP A 1163 16.12 14.29 -28.98
N ARG A 1164 15.38 14.46 -27.85
CA ARG A 1164 14.25 15.39 -27.57
C ARG A 1164 12.92 15.17 -28.33
N GLN A 1165 11.78 15.05 -27.62
CA GLN A 1165 10.92 16.15 -27.12
C GLN A 1165 10.54 17.12 -28.25
N GLN A 1166 9.26 17.41 -28.57
CA GLN A 1166 7.97 17.25 -27.89
C GLN A 1166 6.89 16.82 -28.93
N ALA A 1167 5.90 16.00 -28.62
CA ALA A 1167 4.61 16.41 -28.05
C ALA A 1167 4.00 17.71 -28.65
N GLN A 1168 3.18 17.58 -29.70
CA GLN A 1168 1.80 18.10 -29.79
C GLN A 1168 1.24 17.84 -31.23
N ILE A 1169 0.07 17.19 -31.42
CA ILE A 1169 -1.31 17.67 -31.19
C ILE A 1169 -1.58 18.88 -32.11
N HIS A 1170 -2.54 18.90 -33.06
CA HIS A 1170 -3.73 18.07 -33.40
C HIS A 1170 -4.13 18.43 -34.88
N PRO A 1171 -5.29 18.12 -35.51
CA PRO A 1171 -6.65 17.91 -34.98
C PRO A 1171 -6.99 16.47 -34.57
#